data_AF-A0A5N8W2E2-F1
#
_entry.id   AF-A0A5N8W2E2-F1
#
_cell.length_a   1.000
_cell.length_b   1.000
_cell.length_c   1.000
_cell.angle_alpha   90.00
_cell.angle_beta   90.00
_cell.angle_gamma   90.00
#
_symmetry.space_group_name_H-M   'P 1'
#
loop_
_entity.id
_entity.type
_entity.pdbx_description
1 polymer ?
#
loop_
_entity_poly.entity_id
_entity_poly.type
_entity_poly.pdbx_seq_one_letter_code
_entity_poly.pdbx_strand_id
1 'polypeptide(L)'
;MSAVVDERLRRLRSELDDHSRIADRLGLDLERPLRSLDDGYPENAVALVGKLTEKLLKELWRHHGIEGDPSTKALNDLVKRCRPHIRSSTVLDALEDIRRLRNRSTHDGYDISDEDGLLAVRRLVDVLVWFTDTGSAALLGGEPDMAPDVALRCEFLAGLYVTLGYRQAKRFVLSPDTVYQLFCRESGMRLEYVELMLSRDADDLSTVLASSGGELLRTRLPKLTRFVVLEDESGGGAAPKALHQLLGQDFRIVRYDGFVDAIVNLDTHLAPLTGAVDPVEPRAAVAAATLTTDPRTGEAQVMRSGDAATLLAHLARGSANVLVTGRPGSGKSTLLRALAADAETRRFRFYFDLGLKPKGEPFPEYAARLLAPAMPSVDRSRVYDLFLYLIRSGTALCVLDAVDEGVEESSPAGFVRLFTDLAAVLSAESAVVMSSRVSFLTDSPQVRQLLDSGAGRSEQLVEQMYTNGLDPARVPHFHVVRLAEPEATPLERHLTTELQLPSGQSLADILGAHVTRTLGERGQPDLERRLPSVFGRAFLTDRKVFSLIDLVRQLGANAFMDGRLDLDACVLAPLLRPAGPDHVAFVHTAYQELLAARYLAAPENRTTAADVPGGAFLTEQVRAFLAELPNTPETDDCLLPAGAYLVGPAERLLIRRVRRPVRFDRHTVTVARYRRFLNALEADGTSRWDHPEQPAHLTHRPMTDRLRHPDYYENPRYDAHPAVCITWWSAHAFAAFEGKRLPTALEWEAAARGAGGRLFPWGDTADRTRVNCADSWVGRPVVTYQAWYRDFAGDAVRRAGVTPVGERPGNRSPFGVLDMVGNCWEWTSTSLSDPGAAVICGGSYDNPMRAVQASSKGVYRKHGGSNAVGFRCVQDIDSDSGTSGEEETAV
;
A
#
# COMPACT_ATOMS: atom_id res chain seq x y z
N MET A 1 -36.43 -20.98 26.91
CA MET A 1 -35.86 -19.68 26.50
C MET A 1 -36.16 -18.62 27.56
N SER A 2 -35.36 -17.55 27.66
CA SER A 2 -35.59 -16.47 28.63
C SER A 2 -36.66 -15.49 28.14
N ALA A 3 -37.37 -14.80 29.03
CA ALA A 3 -38.41 -13.81 28.66
C ALA A 3 -37.90 -12.68 27.71
N VAL A 4 -36.59 -12.43 27.70
CA VAL A 4 -35.94 -11.46 26.80
C VAL A 4 -35.81 -12.00 25.37
N VAL A 5 -35.58 -13.30 25.21
CA VAL A 5 -35.51 -13.97 23.90
C VAL A 5 -36.90 -14.01 23.25
N ASP A 6 -37.94 -14.29 24.03
CA ASP A 6 -39.34 -14.34 23.54
C ASP A 6 -39.83 -12.97 23.03
N GLU A 7 -39.41 -11.87 23.67
CA GLU A 7 -39.72 -10.51 23.20
C GLU A 7 -38.99 -10.18 21.89
N ARG A 8 -37.71 -10.56 21.78
CA ARG A 8 -36.93 -10.37 20.54
C ARG A 8 -37.50 -11.17 19.38
N LEU A 9 -37.95 -12.41 19.61
CA LEU A 9 -38.57 -13.25 18.59
C LEU A 9 -39.90 -12.67 18.11
N ARG A 10 -40.75 -12.16 19.01
CA ARG A 10 -41.98 -11.45 18.65
C ARG A 10 -41.70 -10.21 17.79
N ARG A 11 -40.65 -9.45 18.12
CA ARG A 11 -40.23 -8.30 17.32
C ARG A 11 -39.74 -8.72 15.93
N LEU A 12 -38.86 -9.72 15.83
CA LEU A 12 -38.35 -10.22 14.55
C LEU A 12 -39.47 -10.79 13.67
N ARG A 13 -40.49 -11.43 14.28
CA ARG A 13 -41.67 -11.90 13.55
C ARG A 13 -42.40 -10.75 12.87
N SER A 14 -42.70 -9.69 13.63
CA SER A 14 -43.32 -8.48 13.08
C SER A 14 -42.49 -7.84 11.97
N GLU A 15 -41.15 -7.80 12.12
CA GLU A 15 -40.25 -7.24 11.09
C GLU A 15 -40.20 -8.11 9.82
N LEU A 16 -40.33 -9.44 9.92
CA LEU A 16 -40.38 -10.33 8.74
C LEU A 16 -41.72 -10.28 8.00
N ASP A 17 -42.83 -10.07 8.71
CA ASP A 17 -44.17 -9.94 8.13
C ASP A 17 -44.25 -8.75 7.15
N ASP A 18 -43.51 -7.67 7.44
CA ASP A 18 -43.38 -6.50 6.57
C ASP A 18 -42.77 -6.83 5.19
N HIS A 19 -42.14 -8.01 5.05
CA HIS A 19 -41.49 -8.48 3.82
C HIS A 19 -42.23 -9.63 3.11
N SER A 20 -43.48 -9.90 3.49
CA SER A 20 -44.37 -10.95 2.92
C SER A 20 -44.45 -10.93 1.38
N ARG A 21 -44.42 -9.75 0.74
CA ARG A 21 -44.43 -9.64 -0.74
C ARG A 21 -43.24 -10.33 -1.41
N ILE A 22 -42.04 -10.20 -0.83
CA ILE A 22 -40.84 -10.87 -1.33
C ILE A 22 -41.00 -12.39 -1.12
N ALA A 23 -41.56 -12.78 0.02
CA ALA A 23 -41.80 -14.17 0.36
C ALA A 23 -42.77 -14.86 -0.61
N ASP A 24 -43.91 -14.23 -0.89
CA ASP A 24 -44.92 -14.75 -1.81
C ASP A 24 -44.37 -14.91 -3.23
N ARG A 25 -43.66 -13.90 -3.71
CA ARG A 25 -43.09 -13.90 -5.07
C ARG A 25 -42.04 -14.98 -5.26
N LEU A 26 -41.14 -15.13 -4.29
CA LEU A 26 -40.01 -16.05 -4.38
C LEU A 26 -40.29 -17.44 -3.78
N GLY A 27 -41.53 -17.67 -3.30
CA GLY A 27 -41.92 -18.90 -2.60
C GLY A 27 -41.03 -19.17 -1.39
N LEU A 28 -40.83 -18.15 -0.55
CA LEU A 28 -40.04 -18.23 0.68
C LEU A 28 -40.96 -18.38 1.88
N ASP A 29 -40.51 -19.17 2.86
CA ASP A 29 -41.13 -19.25 4.17
C ASP A 29 -40.20 -18.54 5.17
N LEU A 30 -40.48 -17.25 5.41
CA LEU A 30 -39.67 -16.39 6.27
C LEU A 30 -39.89 -16.68 7.77
N GLU A 31 -41.00 -17.31 8.15
CA GLU A 31 -41.28 -17.66 9.56
C GLU A 31 -40.56 -18.94 9.99
N ARG A 32 -40.22 -19.82 9.04
CA ARG A 32 -39.60 -21.12 9.35
C ARG A 32 -38.33 -21.05 10.22
N PRO A 33 -37.39 -20.10 10.01
CA PRO A 33 -36.26 -19.93 10.92
C PRO A 33 -36.68 -19.56 12.35
N LEU A 34 -37.70 -18.72 12.52
CA LEU A 34 -38.20 -18.34 13.85
C LEU A 34 -38.85 -19.53 14.57
N ARG A 35 -39.63 -20.36 13.87
CA ARG A 35 -40.19 -21.59 14.45
C ARG A 35 -39.10 -22.55 14.91
N SER A 36 -38.03 -22.65 14.12
CA SER A 36 -36.86 -23.46 14.49
C SER A 36 -36.17 -22.96 15.77
N LEU A 37 -36.15 -21.65 16.00
CA LEU A 37 -35.65 -21.06 17.25
C LEU A 37 -36.60 -21.33 18.42
N ASP A 38 -37.91 -21.16 18.21
CA ASP A 38 -38.94 -21.49 19.21
C ASP A 38 -38.87 -22.97 19.64
N ASP A 39 -38.55 -23.86 18.69
CA ASP A 39 -38.40 -25.30 18.91
C ASP A 39 -37.06 -25.69 19.55
N GLY A 40 -36.14 -24.74 19.77
CA GLY A 40 -34.83 -24.96 20.40
C GLY A 40 -33.75 -25.52 19.47
N TYR A 41 -33.87 -25.28 18.16
CA TYR A 41 -32.91 -25.72 17.14
C TYR A 41 -32.28 -24.52 16.40
N PRO A 42 -31.36 -23.78 17.03
CA PRO A 42 -30.73 -22.59 16.43
C PRO A 42 -29.86 -22.91 15.21
N GLU A 43 -29.22 -24.08 15.15
CA GLU A 43 -28.46 -24.55 14.00
C GLU A 43 -29.35 -24.74 12.75
N ASN A 44 -30.57 -25.23 12.94
CA ASN A 44 -31.56 -25.35 11.87
C ASN A 44 -32.05 -23.99 11.40
N ALA A 45 -32.22 -23.03 12.32
CA ALA A 45 -32.57 -21.65 11.99
C ALA A 45 -31.48 -20.99 11.13
N VAL A 46 -30.21 -21.11 11.52
CA VAL A 46 -29.04 -20.62 10.76
C VAL A 46 -28.99 -21.26 9.36
N ALA A 47 -29.21 -22.57 9.25
CA ALA A 47 -29.22 -23.28 7.97
C ALA A 47 -30.36 -22.80 7.05
N LEU A 48 -31.55 -22.55 7.61
CA LEU A 48 -32.70 -22.02 6.88
C LEU A 48 -32.46 -20.58 6.41
N VAL A 49 -31.93 -19.71 7.28
CA VAL A 49 -31.50 -18.36 6.90
C VAL A 49 -30.53 -18.43 5.73
N GLY A 50 -29.51 -19.28 5.80
CA GLY A 50 -28.56 -19.47 4.70
C GLY A 50 -29.22 -19.86 3.38
N LYS A 51 -30.23 -20.74 3.39
CA LYS A 51 -30.99 -21.14 2.19
C LYS A 51 -31.85 -20.00 1.64
N LEU A 52 -32.48 -19.22 2.51
CA LEU A 52 -33.27 -18.04 2.12
C LEU A 52 -32.35 -17.01 1.45
N THR A 53 -31.21 -16.71 2.05
CA THR A 53 -30.20 -15.80 1.48
C THR A 53 -29.68 -16.28 0.13
N GLU A 54 -29.42 -17.59 -0.05
CA GLU A 54 -29.05 -18.14 -1.37
C GLU A 54 -30.10 -17.85 -2.44
N LYS A 55 -31.39 -18.03 -2.13
CA LYS A 55 -32.46 -17.75 -3.09
C LYS A 55 -32.49 -16.27 -3.47
N LEU A 56 -32.38 -15.36 -2.50
CA LEU A 56 -32.33 -13.91 -2.76
C LEU A 56 -31.15 -13.56 -3.68
N LEU A 57 -29.95 -14.09 -3.40
CA LEU A 57 -28.76 -13.79 -4.21
C LEU A 57 -28.84 -14.41 -5.61
N LYS A 58 -29.47 -15.57 -5.78
CA LYS A 58 -29.68 -16.17 -7.11
C LYS A 58 -30.56 -15.27 -7.99
N GLU A 59 -31.58 -14.63 -7.43
CA GLU A 59 -32.39 -13.67 -8.19
C GLU A 59 -31.61 -12.41 -8.52
N LEU A 60 -30.85 -11.87 -7.56
CA LEU A 60 -29.98 -10.72 -7.80
C LEU A 60 -28.95 -11.01 -8.90
N TRP A 61 -28.38 -12.22 -8.91
CA TRP A 61 -27.47 -12.68 -9.95
C TRP A 61 -28.11 -12.66 -11.33
N ARG A 62 -29.32 -13.21 -11.46
CA ARG A 62 -30.04 -13.23 -12.74
C ARG A 62 -30.42 -11.83 -13.19
N HIS A 63 -30.85 -10.98 -12.26
CA HIS A 63 -31.23 -9.60 -12.55
C HIS A 63 -30.08 -8.80 -13.15
N HIS A 64 -28.88 -8.91 -12.58
CA HIS A 64 -27.70 -8.20 -13.08
C HIS A 64 -26.98 -8.91 -14.24
N GLY A 65 -27.54 -10.01 -14.76
CA GLY A 65 -26.97 -10.73 -15.91
C GLY A 65 -25.56 -11.27 -15.65
N ILE A 66 -25.24 -11.63 -14.41
CA ILE A 66 -23.90 -12.10 -14.03
C ILE A 66 -23.63 -13.43 -14.75
N GLU A 67 -22.44 -13.56 -15.34
CA GLU A 67 -22.09 -14.72 -16.18
C GLU A 67 -22.11 -16.06 -15.39
N GLY A 68 -22.77 -17.07 -15.95
CA GLY A 68 -22.86 -18.43 -15.42
C GLY A 68 -24.19 -18.78 -14.76
N ASP A 69 -24.43 -20.06 -14.47
CA ASP A 69 -25.64 -20.53 -13.79
C ASP A 69 -25.50 -20.44 -12.26
N PRO A 70 -26.31 -19.59 -11.58
CA PRO A 70 -26.25 -19.41 -10.13
C PRO A 70 -26.83 -20.61 -9.36
N SER A 71 -27.56 -21.52 -10.02
CA SER A 71 -28.23 -22.64 -9.37
C SER A 71 -27.26 -23.66 -8.76
N THR A 72 -26.07 -23.80 -9.37
CA THR A 72 -25.00 -24.72 -8.97
C THR A 72 -24.02 -24.12 -7.96
N LYS A 73 -24.22 -22.86 -7.56
CA LYS A 73 -23.29 -22.10 -6.73
C LYS A 73 -23.67 -22.18 -5.25
N ALA A 74 -22.68 -22.37 -4.40
CA ALA A 74 -22.83 -22.27 -2.95
C ALA A 74 -23.02 -20.80 -2.52
N LEU A 75 -23.58 -20.57 -1.33
CA LEU A 75 -23.74 -19.21 -0.77
C LEU A 75 -22.47 -18.36 -0.83
N ASN A 76 -21.31 -18.96 -0.60
CA ASN A 76 -20.03 -18.24 -0.67
C ASN A 76 -19.79 -17.66 -2.08
N ASP A 77 -20.00 -18.46 -3.12
CA ASP A 77 -19.84 -18.02 -4.51
C ASP A 77 -20.91 -16.98 -4.91
N LEU A 78 -22.14 -17.16 -4.43
CA LEU A 78 -23.24 -16.23 -4.66
C LEU A 78 -22.96 -14.86 -4.03
N VAL A 79 -22.58 -14.83 -2.74
CA VAL A 79 -22.19 -13.59 -2.05
C VAL A 79 -21.04 -12.94 -2.81
N LYS A 80 -20.00 -13.70 -3.16
CA LYS A 80 -18.82 -13.19 -3.87
C LYS A 80 -19.17 -12.54 -5.21
N ARG A 81 -20.03 -13.16 -6.00
CA ARG A 81 -20.37 -12.71 -7.36
C ARG A 81 -21.42 -11.62 -7.38
N CYS A 82 -22.38 -11.61 -6.46
CA CYS A 82 -23.39 -10.57 -6.35
C CYS A 82 -22.87 -9.32 -5.63
N ARG A 83 -21.82 -9.45 -4.81
CA ARG A 83 -21.20 -8.36 -4.03
C ARG A 83 -20.97 -7.05 -4.80
N PRO A 84 -20.47 -7.04 -6.06
CA PRO A 84 -20.27 -5.80 -6.82
C PRO A 84 -21.55 -4.97 -7.01
N HIS A 85 -22.71 -5.63 -6.95
CA HIS A 85 -24.02 -4.99 -7.15
C HIS A 85 -24.71 -4.60 -5.84
N ILE A 86 -24.10 -4.90 -4.68
CA ILE A 86 -24.65 -4.55 -3.36
C ILE A 86 -23.90 -3.34 -2.82
N ARG A 87 -24.57 -2.19 -2.82
CA ARG A 87 -23.96 -0.88 -2.46
C ARG A 87 -23.91 -0.62 -0.95
N SER A 88 -24.81 -1.25 -0.17
CA SER A 88 -24.92 -1.04 1.29
C SER A 88 -23.87 -1.85 2.06
N SER A 89 -23.08 -1.18 2.90
CA SER A 89 -22.14 -1.82 3.84
C SER A 89 -22.87 -2.74 4.83
N THR A 90 -23.96 -2.25 5.43
CA THR A 90 -24.80 -3.02 6.36
C THR A 90 -25.25 -4.35 5.77
N VAL A 91 -25.64 -4.38 4.49
CA VAL A 91 -26.08 -5.61 3.82
C VAL A 91 -24.92 -6.55 3.55
N LEU A 92 -23.77 -6.02 3.12
CA LEU A 92 -22.58 -6.84 2.90
C LEU A 92 -22.10 -7.47 4.21
N ASP A 93 -22.15 -6.74 5.32
CA ASP A 93 -21.80 -7.25 6.64
C ASP A 93 -22.82 -8.29 7.11
N ALA A 94 -24.11 -8.06 6.88
CA ALA A 94 -25.16 -9.03 7.16
C ALA A 94 -24.99 -10.33 6.38
N LEU A 95 -24.69 -10.26 5.08
CA LEU A 95 -24.41 -11.43 4.23
C LEU A 95 -23.18 -12.20 4.70
N GLU A 96 -22.15 -11.49 5.16
CA GLU A 96 -20.92 -12.07 5.68
C GLU A 96 -21.16 -12.76 7.02
N ASP A 97 -21.90 -12.14 7.94
CA ASP A 97 -22.32 -12.73 9.20
C ASP A 97 -23.14 -14.01 8.97
N ILE A 98 -24.13 -13.98 8.05
CA ILE A 98 -24.91 -15.17 7.67
C ILE A 98 -24.01 -16.28 7.12
N ARG A 99 -23.06 -15.94 6.24
CA ARG A 99 -22.09 -16.89 5.68
C ARG A 99 -21.24 -17.51 6.78
N ARG A 100 -20.71 -16.70 7.70
CA ARG A 100 -19.86 -17.13 8.81
C ARG A 100 -20.61 -18.06 9.77
N LEU A 101 -21.84 -17.69 10.16
CA LEU A 101 -22.69 -18.48 11.04
C LEU A 101 -23.04 -19.82 10.39
N ARG A 102 -23.38 -19.84 9.10
CA ARG A 102 -23.66 -21.08 8.36
C ARG A 102 -22.43 -21.98 8.25
N ASN A 103 -21.25 -21.42 7.98
CA ASN A 103 -20.02 -22.23 7.90
C ASN A 103 -19.64 -22.83 9.25
N ARG A 104 -19.94 -22.12 10.34
CA ARG A 104 -19.77 -22.62 11.72
C ARG A 104 -20.75 -23.74 12.03
N SER A 105 -22.01 -23.61 11.61
CA SER A 105 -23.03 -24.64 11.85
C SER A 105 -22.81 -25.94 11.06
N THR A 106 -21.90 -25.96 10.09
CA THR A 106 -21.59 -27.13 9.25
C THR A 106 -20.27 -27.83 9.57
N HIS A 107 -19.41 -27.28 10.45
CA HIS A 107 -18.16 -27.92 10.87
C HIS A 107 -18.31 -28.53 12.27
N ASP A 108 -18.03 -29.84 12.37
CA ASP A 108 -18.23 -30.68 13.56
C ASP A 108 -17.43 -30.17 14.77
N GLY A 109 -18.11 -29.50 15.71
CA GLY A 109 -17.58 -29.23 17.05
C GLY A 109 -17.98 -27.89 17.70
N TYR A 110 -18.67 -26.99 16.99
CA TYR A 110 -19.13 -25.70 17.55
C TYR A 110 -20.62 -25.74 17.87
N ASP A 111 -20.99 -25.53 19.13
CA ASP A 111 -22.39 -25.44 19.56
C ASP A 111 -22.96 -24.07 19.16
N ILE A 112 -24.02 -24.05 18.35
CA ILE A 112 -24.67 -22.81 17.89
C ILE A 112 -25.63 -22.35 18.98
N SER A 113 -25.43 -21.14 19.48
CA SER A 113 -26.29 -20.60 20.54
C SER A 113 -27.62 -20.04 19.99
N ASP A 114 -28.63 -19.92 20.85
CA ASP A 114 -29.87 -19.19 20.52
C ASP A 114 -29.58 -17.75 20.04
N GLU A 115 -28.55 -17.09 20.59
CA GLU A 115 -28.13 -15.74 20.18
C GLU A 115 -27.53 -15.73 18.77
N ASP A 116 -26.77 -16.76 18.38
CA ASP A 116 -26.28 -16.91 17.01
C ASP A 116 -27.44 -17.09 16.01
N GLY A 117 -28.45 -17.86 16.40
CA GLY A 117 -29.68 -18.04 15.64
C GLY A 117 -30.49 -16.75 15.48
N LEU A 118 -30.67 -15.99 16.56
CA LEU A 118 -31.31 -14.67 16.54
C LEU A 118 -30.54 -13.66 15.68
N LEU A 119 -29.21 -13.65 15.79
CA LEU A 119 -28.35 -12.81 14.97
C LEU A 119 -28.52 -13.13 13.48
N ALA A 120 -28.53 -14.41 13.10
CA ALA A 120 -28.74 -14.82 11.72
C ALA A 120 -30.08 -14.31 11.17
N VAL A 121 -31.17 -14.46 11.92
CA VAL A 121 -32.49 -13.95 11.53
C VAL A 121 -32.50 -12.43 11.43
N ARG A 122 -31.86 -11.72 12.37
CA ARG A 122 -31.74 -10.26 12.30
C ARG A 122 -30.95 -9.81 11.06
N ARG A 123 -29.87 -10.49 10.71
CA ARG A 123 -29.11 -10.21 9.48
C ARG A 123 -29.93 -10.48 8.22
N LEU A 124 -30.79 -11.50 8.23
CA LEU A 124 -31.73 -11.72 7.14
C LEU A 124 -32.71 -10.55 6.99
N VAL A 125 -33.24 -10.04 8.12
CA VAL A 125 -34.06 -8.83 8.12
C VAL A 125 -33.29 -7.63 7.55
N ASP A 126 -32.04 -7.39 7.97
CA ASP A 126 -31.21 -6.29 7.44
C ASP A 126 -31.08 -6.37 5.90
N VAL A 127 -30.93 -7.59 5.34
CA VAL A 127 -30.90 -7.84 3.90
C VAL A 127 -32.26 -7.55 3.24
N LEU A 128 -33.36 -8.03 3.81
CA LEU A 128 -34.73 -7.85 3.29
C LEU A 128 -35.21 -6.40 3.35
N VAL A 129 -34.88 -5.68 4.43
CA VAL A 129 -35.15 -4.25 4.59
C VAL A 129 -34.47 -3.48 3.47
N TRP A 130 -33.20 -3.75 3.19
CA TRP A 130 -32.51 -3.08 2.09
C TRP A 130 -33.21 -3.31 0.76
N PHE A 131 -33.56 -4.56 0.41
CA PHE A 131 -34.26 -4.84 -0.86
C PHE A 131 -35.61 -4.14 -0.97
N THR A 132 -36.33 -4.03 0.14
CA THR A 132 -37.65 -3.39 0.21
C THR A 132 -37.53 -1.87 0.10
N ASP A 133 -36.64 -1.27 0.89
CA ASP A 133 -36.47 0.18 1.00
C ASP A 133 -35.75 0.79 -0.21
N THR A 134 -34.92 0.02 -0.94
CA THR A 134 -34.35 0.48 -2.22
C THR A 134 -35.28 0.26 -3.41
N GLY A 135 -36.34 -0.54 -3.23
CA GLY A 135 -37.24 -0.93 -4.30
C GLY A 135 -36.56 -1.75 -5.40
N SER A 136 -35.62 -2.62 -5.02
CA SER A 136 -34.81 -3.38 -5.97
C SER A 136 -35.68 -4.26 -6.87
N ALA A 137 -35.67 -3.95 -8.17
CA ALA A 137 -36.43 -4.68 -9.18
C ALA A 137 -36.02 -6.16 -9.27
N ALA A 138 -34.79 -6.48 -8.86
CA ALA A 138 -34.26 -7.83 -8.80
C ALA A 138 -35.16 -8.80 -8.03
N LEU A 139 -35.68 -8.39 -6.88
CA LEU A 139 -36.48 -9.25 -6.01
C LEU A 139 -37.96 -8.95 -6.06
N LEU A 140 -38.34 -7.72 -6.40
CA LEU A 140 -39.74 -7.29 -6.47
C LEU A 140 -40.36 -7.55 -7.85
N GLY A 141 -39.54 -7.76 -8.88
CA GLY A 141 -39.99 -8.05 -10.25
C GLY A 141 -40.15 -6.86 -11.17
N GLY A 142 -39.60 -5.71 -10.78
CA GLY A 142 -39.85 -4.44 -11.43
C GLY A 142 -41.26 -3.88 -11.12
N GLU A 143 -41.41 -2.57 -11.32
CA GLU A 143 -42.73 -1.94 -11.41
C GLU A 143 -43.07 -1.89 -12.91
N PRO A 144 -44.15 -2.56 -13.37
CA PRO A 144 -44.42 -2.76 -14.80
C PRO A 144 -44.63 -1.46 -15.59
N ASP A 145 -44.86 -0.35 -14.90
CA ASP A 145 -45.21 0.94 -15.48
C ASP A 145 -44.10 2.00 -15.34
N MET A 146 -42.84 1.61 -15.06
CA MET A 146 -41.71 2.56 -14.88
C MET A 146 -40.57 2.30 -15.88
N ALA A 147 -40.00 3.37 -16.45
CA ALA A 147 -38.88 3.29 -17.38
C ALA A 147 -37.59 2.76 -16.68
N PRO A 148 -36.75 1.95 -17.36
CA PRO A 148 -35.58 1.31 -16.73
C PRO A 148 -34.54 2.28 -16.15
N ASP A 149 -34.31 3.41 -16.79
CA ASP A 149 -33.36 4.44 -16.34
C ASP A 149 -33.89 5.21 -15.12
N VAL A 150 -35.18 5.53 -15.10
CA VAL A 150 -35.89 6.12 -13.94
C VAL A 150 -35.86 5.16 -12.75
N ALA A 151 -36.00 3.85 -13.00
CA ALA A 151 -35.87 2.82 -11.98
C ALA A 151 -34.49 2.83 -11.30
N LEU A 152 -33.41 2.88 -12.09
CA LEU A 152 -32.03 2.92 -11.60
C LEU A 152 -31.75 4.18 -10.77
N ARG A 153 -32.29 5.33 -11.20
CA ARG A 153 -32.18 6.61 -10.46
C ARG A 153 -32.96 6.58 -9.15
N CYS A 154 -34.18 6.04 -9.17
CA CYS A 154 -34.98 5.85 -7.96
C CYS A 154 -34.26 4.95 -6.94
N GLU A 155 -33.70 3.82 -7.40
CA GLU A 155 -32.93 2.91 -6.55
C GLU A 155 -31.67 3.59 -5.97
N PHE A 156 -30.98 4.41 -6.76
CA PHE A 156 -29.84 5.20 -6.28
C PHE A 156 -30.26 6.20 -5.19
N LEU A 157 -31.31 6.99 -5.40
CA LEU A 157 -31.79 7.96 -4.42
C LEU A 157 -32.33 7.29 -3.15
N ALA A 158 -33.03 6.16 -3.29
CA ALA A 158 -33.51 5.39 -2.15
C ALA A 158 -32.33 4.82 -1.34
N GLY A 159 -31.34 4.20 -2.00
CA GLY A 159 -30.13 3.71 -1.34
C GLY A 159 -29.34 4.81 -0.64
N LEU A 160 -29.27 6.01 -1.21
CA LEU A 160 -28.66 7.18 -0.59
C LEU A 160 -29.35 7.55 0.73
N TYR A 161 -30.68 7.68 0.75
CA TYR A 161 -31.42 8.03 1.97
C TYR A 161 -31.41 6.92 3.02
N VAL A 162 -31.43 5.65 2.60
CA VAL A 162 -31.22 4.50 3.50
C VAL A 162 -29.84 4.57 4.17
N THR A 163 -28.80 4.92 3.41
CA THR A 163 -27.44 5.13 3.95
C THR A 163 -27.42 6.28 4.97
N LEU A 164 -28.21 7.33 4.74
CA LEU A 164 -28.41 8.44 5.69
C LEU A 164 -29.30 8.07 6.89
N GLY A 165 -29.80 6.83 6.96
CA GLY A 165 -30.60 6.31 8.07
C GLY A 165 -32.09 6.55 7.96
N TYR A 166 -32.60 6.91 6.78
CA TYR A 166 -34.02 7.00 6.52
C TYR A 166 -34.58 5.63 6.10
N ARG A 167 -35.89 5.45 6.28
CA ARG A 167 -36.66 4.33 5.72
C ARG A 167 -37.64 4.84 4.67
N GLN A 168 -37.96 4.03 3.68
CA GLN A 168 -38.93 4.41 2.65
C GLN A 168 -40.36 4.25 3.20
N ALA A 169 -41.05 5.36 3.45
CA ALA A 169 -42.39 5.37 3.99
C ALA A 169 -43.47 5.15 2.92
N LYS A 170 -43.29 5.75 1.73
CA LYS A 170 -44.21 5.60 0.59
C LYS A 170 -43.47 5.75 -0.73
N ARG A 171 -43.94 5.06 -1.77
CA ARG A 171 -43.51 5.17 -3.16
C ARG A 171 -44.72 5.06 -4.08
N PHE A 172 -44.82 5.92 -5.08
CA PHE A 172 -45.85 5.87 -6.12
C PHE A 172 -45.25 6.14 -7.49
N VAL A 173 -45.52 5.26 -8.45
CA VAL A 173 -45.27 5.50 -9.89
C VAL A 173 -46.47 6.27 -10.41
N LEU A 174 -46.25 7.49 -10.89
CA LEU A 174 -47.30 8.38 -11.38
C LEU A 174 -47.39 8.37 -12.91
N SER A 175 -46.26 8.17 -13.57
CA SER A 175 -46.11 7.88 -14.99
C SER A 175 -44.87 6.99 -15.18
N PRO A 176 -44.59 6.47 -16.39
CA PRO A 176 -43.33 5.81 -16.70
C PRO A 176 -42.07 6.60 -16.34
N ASP A 177 -42.21 7.93 -16.29
CA ASP A 177 -41.11 8.87 -16.11
C ASP A 177 -41.17 9.67 -14.81
N THR A 178 -42.29 9.61 -14.08
CA THR A 178 -42.51 10.38 -12.86
C THR A 178 -42.78 9.48 -11.65
N VAL A 179 -41.95 9.60 -10.61
CA VAL A 179 -42.02 8.79 -9.38
C VAL A 179 -41.97 9.68 -8.14
N TYR A 180 -42.90 9.43 -7.23
CA TYR A 180 -42.93 10.03 -5.90
C TYR A 180 -42.32 9.09 -4.85
N GLN A 181 -41.47 9.62 -3.98
CA GLN A 181 -40.88 8.90 -2.85
C GLN A 181 -40.93 9.73 -1.56
N LEU A 182 -41.36 9.11 -0.46
CA LEU A 182 -41.36 9.70 0.87
C LEU A 182 -40.48 8.86 1.79
N PHE A 183 -39.53 9.52 2.43
CA PHE A 183 -38.61 8.93 3.40
C PHE A 183 -38.86 9.50 4.79
N CYS A 184 -38.67 8.68 5.82
CA CYS A 184 -38.75 9.12 7.21
C CYS A 184 -37.60 8.58 8.06
N ARG A 185 -37.22 9.34 9.09
CA ARG A 185 -36.21 8.95 10.07
C ARG A 185 -36.61 9.43 11.46
N GLU A 186 -36.32 8.61 12.46
CA GLU A 186 -36.40 9.00 13.86
C GLU A 186 -35.07 9.63 14.30
N SER A 187 -35.12 10.84 14.80
CA SER A 187 -33.97 11.64 15.23
C SER A 187 -34.27 12.16 16.65
N GLY A 188 -33.87 11.38 17.66
CA GLY A 188 -34.27 11.60 19.05
C GLY A 188 -35.79 11.48 19.23
N MET A 189 -36.45 12.55 19.69
CA MET A 189 -37.92 12.62 19.83
C MET A 189 -38.63 13.20 18.59
N ARG A 190 -37.92 13.47 17.49
CA ARG A 190 -38.47 14.09 16.27
C ARG A 190 -38.50 13.09 15.12
N LEU A 191 -39.55 13.19 14.31
CA LEU A 191 -39.65 12.52 13.01
C LEU A 191 -39.24 13.50 11.92
N GLU A 192 -38.25 13.12 11.13
CA GLU A 192 -37.78 13.87 9.98
C GLU A 192 -38.35 13.23 8.71
N TYR A 193 -38.84 14.07 7.79
CA TYR A 193 -39.41 13.62 6.52
C TYR A 193 -38.70 14.27 5.34
N VAL A 194 -38.40 13.45 4.33
CA VAL A 194 -37.86 13.89 3.04
C VAL A 194 -38.76 13.41 1.91
N GLU A 195 -39.20 14.35 1.09
CA GLU A 195 -40.08 14.10 -0.05
C GLU A 195 -39.31 14.36 -1.34
N LEU A 196 -39.28 13.36 -2.22
CA LEU A 196 -38.64 13.42 -3.52
C LEU A 196 -39.67 13.17 -4.62
N MET A 197 -39.67 14.03 -5.62
CA MET A 197 -40.34 13.79 -6.89
C MET A 197 -39.29 13.69 -7.97
N LEU A 198 -39.17 12.53 -8.62
CA LEU A 198 -38.31 12.36 -9.80
C LEU A 198 -39.19 12.44 -11.05
N SER A 199 -38.78 13.22 -12.05
CA SER A 199 -39.48 13.34 -13.34
C SER A 199 -38.47 13.54 -14.46
N ARG A 200 -38.74 13.03 -15.67
CA ARG A 200 -37.90 13.29 -16.86
C ARG A 200 -37.72 14.78 -17.11
N ASP A 201 -38.81 15.53 -17.19
CA ASP A 201 -38.77 16.97 -17.39
C ASP A 201 -39.90 17.69 -16.65
N ALA A 202 -39.91 19.01 -16.76
CA ALA A 202 -40.91 19.85 -16.11
C ALA A 202 -42.31 19.73 -16.74
N ASP A 203 -42.40 19.35 -18.02
CA ASP A 203 -43.64 19.28 -18.77
C ASP A 203 -44.40 17.98 -18.44
N ASP A 204 -43.69 16.84 -18.33
CA ASP A 204 -44.26 15.57 -17.84
C ASP A 204 -44.81 15.74 -16.43
N LEU A 205 -44.00 16.34 -15.54
CA LEU A 205 -44.43 16.60 -14.16
C LEU A 205 -45.65 17.52 -14.12
N SER A 206 -45.67 18.59 -14.91
CA SER A 206 -46.82 19.51 -14.98
C SER A 206 -48.09 18.79 -15.44
N THR A 207 -47.97 17.86 -16.39
CA THR A 207 -49.08 17.04 -16.90
C THR A 207 -49.61 16.09 -15.83
N VAL A 208 -48.72 15.41 -15.10
CA VAL A 208 -49.05 14.53 -13.98
C VAL A 208 -49.73 15.29 -12.82
N LEU A 209 -49.25 16.51 -12.53
CA LEU A 209 -49.83 17.36 -11.47
C LEU A 209 -51.20 17.92 -11.86
N ALA A 210 -51.37 18.31 -13.13
CA ALA A 210 -52.65 18.80 -13.64
C ALA A 210 -53.72 17.71 -13.66
N SER A 211 -53.37 16.48 -14.04
CA SER A 211 -54.30 15.35 -14.07
C SER A 211 -54.71 14.85 -12.68
N SER A 212 -53.85 15.04 -11.67
CA SER A 212 -54.12 14.68 -10.27
C SER A 212 -54.71 15.82 -9.43
N GLY A 213 -55.02 16.98 -10.03
CA GLY A 213 -55.55 18.16 -9.33
C GLY A 213 -54.63 18.74 -8.27
N GLY A 214 -53.33 18.36 -8.27
CA GLY A 214 -52.36 18.73 -7.24
C GLY A 214 -52.59 18.10 -5.85
N GLU A 215 -53.54 17.17 -5.70
CA GLU A 215 -53.91 16.60 -4.39
C GLU A 215 -52.91 15.59 -3.84
N LEU A 216 -52.18 14.90 -4.74
CA LEU A 216 -51.25 13.80 -4.42
C LEU A 216 -50.12 14.21 -3.43
N LEU A 217 -49.90 15.51 -3.26
CA LEU A 217 -48.74 16.11 -2.57
C LEU A 217 -49.05 16.80 -1.23
N ARG A 218 -50.33 16.94 -0.88
CA ARG A 218 -50.75 17.64 0.35
C ARG A 218 -50.75 16.73 1.58
N THR A 219 -49.65 16.03 1.85
CA THR A 219 -49.57 15.26 3.11
C THR A 219 -49.44 16.25 4.29
N ARG A 220 -50.25 16.10 5.35
CA ARG A 220 -50.28 16.97 6.54
C ARG A 220 -49.12 16.76 7.55
N LEU A 221 -48.05 16.08 7.13
CA LEU A 221 -46.90 15.80 7.99
C LEU A 221 -46.02 17.05 8.15
N PRO A 222 -45.41 17.29 9.32
CA PRO A 222 -44.42 18.35 9.50
C PRO A 222 -43.15 17.97 8.71
N LYS A 223 -43.04 18.44 7.47
CA LYS A 223 -41.95 18.10 6.54
C LYS A 223 -40.78 19.08 6.67
N LEU A 224 -39.56 18.55 6.61
CA LEU A 224 -38.34 19.36 6.72
C LEU A 224 -37.71 19.67 5.36
N THR A 225 -37.79 18.76 4.37
CA THR A 225 -37.13 18.95 3.06
C THR A 225 -37.96 18.36 1.91
N ARG A 226 -38.11 19.13 0.82
CA ARG A 226 -38.83 18.71 -0.40
C ARG A 226 -38.00 19.00 -1.65
N PHE A 227 -37.86 18.00 -2.51
CA PHE A 227 -37.15 18.12 -3.78
C PHE A 227 -38.00 17.68 -4.96
N VAL A 228 -37.89 18.44 -6.05
CA VAL A 228 -38.23 17.99 -7.39
C VAL A 228 -36.92 17.79 -8.14
N VAL A 229 -36.71 16.58 -8.64
CA VAL A 229 -35.52 16.13 -9.34
C VAL A 229 -35.88 15.95 -10.81
N LEU A 230 -35.35 16.81 -11.67
CA LEU A 230 -35.59 16.80 -13.12
C LEU A 230 -34.39 16.20 -13.87
N GLU A 231 -34.63 15.45 -14.94
CA GLU A 231 -33.57 14.83 -15.76
C GLU A 231 -33.03 15.78 -16.84
N ASP A 232 -33.92 16.37 -17.65
CA ASP A 232 -33.58 17.23 -18.77
C ASP A 232 -33.90 18.72 -18.55
N GLU A 233 -33.25 19.57 -19.34
CA GLU A 233 -33.41 21.03 -19.34
C GLU A 233 -34.54 21.52 -20.27
N SER A 234 -35.40 20.63 -20.76
CA SER A 234 -36.49 20.96 -21.68
C SER A 234 -37.53 21.85 -20.99
N GLY A 235 -37.37 23.15 -21.20
CA GLY A 235 -38.32 24.18 -20.79
C GLY A 235 -37.58 25.48 -20.53
N GLY A 236 -37.38 26.30 -21.57
CA GLY A 236 -36.85 27.66 -21.43
C GLY A 236 -37.54 28.37 -20.26
N GLY A 237 -36.80 29.21 -19.52
CA GLY A 237 -36.98 29.63 -18.10
C GLY A 237 -38.37 29.96 -17.49
N ALA A 238 -39.47 29.76 -18.21
CA ALA A 238 -40.85 29.69 -17.74
C ALA A 238 -41.22 28.41 -16.97
N ALA A 239 -40.62 27.25 -17.26
CA ALA A 239 -40.97 25.96 -16.64
C ALA A 239 -40.81 25.91 -15.10
N PRO A 240 -39.72 26.45 -14.50
CA PRO A 240 -39.61 26.52 -13.04
C PRO A 240 -40.72 27.36 -12.40
N LYS A 241 -41.15 28.45 -13.03
CA LYS A 241 -42.21 29.31 -12.48
C LYS A 241 -43.57 28.62 -12.47
N ALA A 242 -43.92 27.88 -13.52
CA ALA A 242 -45.16 27.12 -13.59
C ALA A 242 -45.21 26.01 -12.53
N LEU A 243 -44.12 25.28 -12.34
CA LEU A 243 -44.02 24.28 -11.28
C LEU A 243 -44.12 24.87 -9.88
N HIS A 244 -43.47 26.01 -9.59
CA HIS A 244 -43.61 26.69 -8.30
C HIS A 244 -45.05 27.20 -8.05
N GLN A 245 -45.81 27.53 -9.10
CA GLN A 245 -47.24 27.87 -8.96
C GLN A 245 -48.10 26.66 -8.58
N LEU A 246 -47.77 25.47 -9.10
CA LEU A 246 -48.48 24.22 -8.82
C LEU A 246 -48.09 23.59 -7.47
N LEU A 247 -46.80 23.64 -7.12
CA LEU A 247 -46.21 22.94 -5.97
C LEU A 247 -46.02 23.83 -4.72
N GLY A 248 -45.98 25.15 -4.91
CA GLY A 248 -45.57 26.12 -3.89
C GLY A 248 -44.06 26.37 -3.85
N GLN A 249 -43.65 27.38 -3.08
CA GLN A 249 -42.23 27.82 -2.99
C GLN A 249 -41.35 26.93 -2.11
N ASP A 250 -41.94 25.98 -1.37
CA ASP A 250 -41.24 25.13 -0.42
C ASP A 250 -40.49 23.95 -1.09
N PHE A 251 -40.71 23.72 -2.38
CA PHE A 251 -40.03 22.68 -3.15
C PHE A 251 -38.74 23.22 -3.77
N ARG A 252 -37.63 22.52 -3.52
CA ARG A 252 -36.36 22.78 -4.21
C ARG A 252 -36.33 22.00 -5.53
N ILE A 253 -36.46 22.70 -6.64
CA ILE A 253 -36.29 22.11 -7.97
C ILE A 253 -34.79 22.04 -8.27
N VAL A 254 -34.28 20.83 -8.46
CA VAL A 254 -32.89 20.54 -8.76
C VAL A 254 -32.80 19.57 -9.92
N ARG A 255 -31.70 19.61 -10.66
CA ARG A 255 -31.40 18.56 -11.64
C ARG A 255 -31.05 17.27 -10.88
N TYR A 256 -31.27 16.11 -11.48
CA TYR A 256 -30.68 14.86 -10.99
C TYR A 256 -29.16 15.03 -10.80
N ASP A 257 -28.54 15.71 -11.77
CA ASP A 257 -27.13 16.09 -11.72
C ASP A 257 -26.80 17.28 -10.80
N GLY A 258 -27.75 17.87 -10.07
CA GLY A 258 -27.50 18.92 -9.07
C GLY A 258 -27.93 18.51 -7.64
N PHE A 259 -28.71 17.43 -7.53
CA PHE A 259 -29.33 17.01 -6.28
C PHE A 259 -28.32 16.67 -5.17
N VAL A 260 -27.24 15.96 -5.52
CA VAL A 260 -26.22 15.56 -4.54
C VAL A 260 -25.36 16.74 -4.09
N ASP A 261 -25.26 17.83 -4.86
CA ASP A 261 -24.52 19.03 -4.47
C ASP A 261 -25.21 19.75 -3.31
N ALA A 262 -26.50 19.49 -3.08
CA ALA A 262 -27.23 19.93 -1.89
C ALA A 262 -26.81 19.17 -0.61
N ILE A 263 -26.11 18.04 -0.75
CA ILE A 263 -25.65 17.16 0.33
C ILE A 263 -24.12 17.24 0.48
N VAL A 264 -23.39 17.34 -0.63
CA VAL A 264 -21.92 17.34 -0.68
C VAL A 264 -21.40 18.61 -1.35
N ASN A 265 -20.75 19.48 -0.58
CA ASN A 265 -20.04 20.66 -1.05
C ASN A 265 -18.59 20.29 -1.42
N LEU A 266 -18.39 19.82 -2.66
CA LEU A 266 -17.07 19.40 -3.16
C LEU A 266 -16.06 20.56 -3.19
N ASP A 267 -16.50 21.80 -3.43
CA ASP A 267 -15.60 22.96 -3.48
C ASP A 267 -14.89 23.15 -2.14
N THR A 268 -15.58 22.90 -1.03
CA THR A 268 -14.97 22.94 0.32
C THR A 268 -13.88 21.89 0.49
N HIS A 269 -14.07 20.69 -0.07
CA HIS A 269 -13.08 19.60 -0.01
C HIS A 269 -11.90 19.82 -0.97
N LEU A 270 -12.16 20.36 -2.16
CA LEU A 270 -11.18 20.49 -3.24
C LEU A 270 -10.48 21.86 -3.27
N ALA A 271 -10.95 22.86 -2.53
CA ALA A 271 -10.31 24.18 -2.44
C ALA A 271 -8.80 24.15 -2.13
N PRO A 272 -8.29 23.26 -1.24
CA PRO A 272 -6.85 23.16 -1.01
C PRO A 272 -6.04 22.69 -2.23
N LEU A 273 -6.69 22.06 -3.22
CA LEU A 273 -6.06 21.58 -4.44
C LEU A 273 -5.95 22.66 -5.51
N THR A 274 -6.93 23.56 -5.57
CA THR A 274 -7.02 24.61 -6.59
C THR A 274 -6.16 25.83 -6.26
N GLY A 275 -5.92 26.11 -4.97
CA GLY A 275 -5.05 27.22 -4.54
C GLY A 275 -3.55 26.96 -4.64
N ALA A 276 -3.12 25.71 -4.89
CA ALA A 276 -1.70 25.31 -4.91
C ALA A 276 -1.14 25.06 -6.33
N VAL A 277 -1.93 25.33 -7.36
CA VAL A 277 -1.53 25.18 -8.76
C VAL A 277 -1.70 26.55 -9.41
N ASP A 278 -0.60 27.26 -9.66
CA ASP A 278 -0.66 28.42 -10.54
C ASP A 278 -1.24 27.98 -11.90
N PRO A 279 -2.35 28.58 -12.37
CA PRO A 279 -3.04 28.12 -13.57
C PRO A 279 -2.34 28.57 -14.88
N VAL A 280 -1.03 28.80 -14.89
CA VAL A 280 -0.38 29.58 -15.97
C VAL A 280 0.64 28.80 -16.83
N GLU A 281 1.18 27.66 -16.40
CA GLU A 281 2.07 26.87 -17.27
C GLU A 281 1.45 25.57 -17.77
N PRO A 282 1.50 25.27 -19.09
CA PRO A 282 1.08 23.99 -19.61
C PRO A 282 1.93 22.91 -18.96
N ARG A 283 1.27 22.01 -18.23
CA ARG A 283 1.90 20.88 -17.57
C ARG A 283 2.77 20.12 -18.56
N ALA A 284 4.08 20.02 -18.29
CA ALA A 284 4.96 19.20 -19.10
C ALA A 284 4.45 17.76 -19.13
N ALA A 285 4.21 17.22 -20.34
CA ALA A 285 3.73 15.87 -20.54
C ALA A 285 4.64 14.87 -19.80
N VAL A 286 4.03 13.98 -19.02
CA VAL A 286 4.75 12.93 -18.30
C VAL A 286 4.44 11.62 -19.01
N ALA A 287 5.42 11.03 -19.68
CA ALA A 287 5.21 9.74 -20.33
C ALA A 287 4.93 8.66 -19.28
N ALA A 288 4.00 7.76 -19.57
CA ALA A 288 3.67 6.62 -18.72
C ALA A 288 3.24 5.42 -19.56
N ALA A 289 3.30 4.24 -18.95
CA ALA A 289 2.80 2.99 -19.49
C ALA A 289 1.80 2.36 -18.52
N THR A 290 0.63 1.96 -19.04
CA THR A 290 -0.30 1.09 -18.33
C THR A 290 0.17 -0.35 -18.49
N LEU A 291 0.39 -1.03 -17.37
CA LEU A 291 0.81 -2.41 -17.28
C LEU A 291 -0.39 -3.28 -16.87
N THR A 292 -0.52 -4.43 -17.53
CA THR A 292 -1.33 -5.55 -17.04
C THR A 292 -0.41 -6.71 -16.73
N THR A 293 -0.83 -7.66 -15.92
CA THR A 293 -0.05 -8.88 -15.70
C THR A 293 -0.60 -10.03 -16.53
N ASP A 294 0.30 -10.75 -17.21
CA ASP A 294 -0.03 -11.99 -17.90
C ASP A 294 -0.36 -13.08 -16.86
N PRO A 295 -1.58 -13.67 -16.90
CA PRO A 295 -2.01 -14.63 -15.89
C PRO A 295 -1.27 -15.97 -15.93
N ARG A 296 -0.58 -16.30 -17.03
CA ARG A 296 0.23 -17.53 -17.15
C ARG A 296 1.67 -17.29 -16.72
N THR A 297 2.25 -16.16 -17.12
CA THR A 297 3.68 -15.90 -16.92
C THR A 297 3.97 -14.99 -15.74
N GLY A 298 2.98 -14.28 -15.20
CA GLY A 298 3.17 -13.25 -14.17
C GLY A 298 3.96 -12.03 -14.68
N GLU A 299 4.14 -11.88 -15.99
CA GLU A 299 4.89 -10.77 -16.57
C GLU A 299 4.00 -9.53 -16.75
N ALA A 300 4.51 -8.37 -16.34
CA ALA A 300 3.88 -7.10 -16.64
C ALA A 300 4.02 -6.78 -18.14
N GLN A 301 2.91 -6.84 -18.87
CA GLN A 301 2.81 -6.46 -20.27
C GLN A 301 2.35 -5.01 -20.41
N VAL A 302 3.03 -4.25 -21.25
CA VAL A 302 2.62 -2.89 -21.60
C VAL A 302 1.38 -2.97 -22.46
N MET A 303 0.26 -2.46 -21.95
CA MET A 303 -1.01 -2.38 -22.68
C MET A 303 -1.05 -1.13 -23.56
N ARG A 304 -0.63 0.00 -23.00
CA ARG A 304 -0.69 1.30 -23.65
C ARG A 304 0.38 2.21 -23.06
N SER A 305 1.01 3.02 -23.91
CA SER A 305 1.92 4.08 -23.51
C SER A 305 1.40 5.41 -24.03
N GLY A 306 1.68 6.49 -23.31
CA GLY A 306 1.24 7.83 -23.69
C GLY A 306 1.47 8.84 -22.58
N ASP A 307 0.78 9.98 -22.65
CA ASP A 307 0.76 10.96 -21.58
C ASP A 307 0.00 10.43 -20.34
N ALA A 308 0.62 10.56 -19.17
CA ALA A 308 0.11 10.04 -17.92
C ALA A 308 -1.23 10.65 -17.52
N ALA A 309 -1.43 11.94 -17.73
CA ALA A 309 -2.69 12.60 -17.38
C ALA A 309 -3.83 12.06 -18.26
N THR A 310 -3.57 11.89 -19.56
CA THR A 310 -4.54 11.31 -20.50
C THR A 310 -4.87 9.86 -20.16
N LEU A 311 -3.87 9.04 -19.82
CA LEU A 311 -4.08 7.64 -19.41
C LEU A 311 -4.89 7.55 -18.11
N LEU A 312 -4.54 8.37 -17.11
CA LEU A 312 -5.25 8.39 -15.83
C LEU A 312 -6.68 8.90 -15.97
N ALA A 313 -6.92 9.96 -16.74
CA ALA A 313 -8.28 10.45 -17.01
C ALA A 313 -9.13 9.40 -17.73
N HIS A 314 -8.56 8.68 -18.69
CA HIS A 314 -9.25 7.59 -19.36
C HIS A 314 -9.63 6.46 -18.40
N LEU A 315 -8.70 6.00 -17.57
CA LEU A 315 -8.97 4.95 -16.57
C LEU A 315 -9.96 5.43 -15.50
N ALA A 316 -9.84 6.67 -15.04
CA ALA A 316 -10.70 7.24 -14.01
C ALA A 316 -12.13 7.53 -14.49
N ARG A 317 -12.36 7.74 -15.79
CA ARG A 317 -13.72 7.77 -16.36
C ARG A 317 -14.37 6.39 -16.31
N GLY A 318 -13.60 5.33 -16.56
CA GLY A 318 -14.04 3.95 -16.36
C GLY A 318 -14.08 3.53 -14.89
N SER A 319 -14.61 2.34 -14.61
CA SER A 319 -14.51 1.70 -13.30
C SER A 319 -13.16 0.99 -13.19
N ALA A 320 -12.13 1.70 -12.73
CA ALA A 320 -10.77 1.19 -12.62
C ALA A 320 -10.12 1.54 -11.29
N ASN A 321 -9.50 0.53 -10.67
CA ASN A 321 -8.59 0.74 -9.56
C ASN A 321 -7.15 0.81 -10.12
N VAL A 322 -6.43 1.88 -9.81
CA VAL A 322 -5.14 2.21 -10.42
C VAL A 322 -4.09 2.41 -9.34
N LEU A 323 -2.91 1.82 -9.52
CA LEU A 323 -1.71 2.16 -8.74
C LEU A 323 -0.71 2.89 -9.64
N VAL A 324 -0.39 4.12 -9.27
CA VAL A 324 0.59 4.97 -9.95
C VAL A 324 1.96 4.83 -9.30
N THR A 325 2.96 4.45 -10.08
CA THR A 325 4.33 4.22 -9.62
C THR A 325 5.35 5.03 -10.41
N GLY A 326 6.49 5.32 -9.81
CA GLY A 326 7.61 6.01 -10.45
C GLY A 326 8.54 6.66 -9.43
N ARG A 327 9.70 7.13 -9.89
CA ARG A 327 10.75 7.74 -9.04
C ARG A 327 10.25 8.96 -8.24
N PRO A 328 10.84 9.30 -7.10
CA PRO A 328 10.56 10.57 -6.41
C PRO A 328 10.73 11.77 -7.35
N GLY A 329 9.90 12.81 -7.19
CA GLY A 329 9.89 13.96 -8.11
C GLY A 329 9.19 13.74 -9.46
N SER A 330 8.75 12.50 -9.79
CA SER A 330 8.07 12.19 -11.06
C SER A 330 6.72 12.88 -11.31
N GLY A 331 6.23 13.66 -10.33
CA GLY A 331 4.99 14.42 -10.44
C GLY A 331 3.72 13.63 -10.11
N LYS A 332 3.82 12.50 -9.41
CA LYS A 332 2.67 11.66 -8.99
C LYS A 332 1.60 12.47 -8.26
N SER A 333 1.94 13.13 -7.15
CA SER A 333 0.99 13.94 -6.38
C SER A 333 0.39 15.07 -7.24
N THR A 334 1.20 15.73 -8.08
CA THR A 334 0.69 16.73 -9.04
C THR A 334 -0.26 16.12 -10.07
N LEU A 335 -0.04 14.88 -10.54
CA LEU A 335 -0.94 14.16 -11.46
C LEU A 335 -2.28 13.90 -10.77
N LEU A 336 -2.22 13.35 -9.56
CA LEU A 336 -3.38 12.98 -8.76
C LEU A 336 -4.21 14.20 -8.34
N ARG A 337 -3.56 15.31 -7.96
CA ARG A 337 -4.26 16.57 -7.65
C ARG A 337 -4.95 17.15 -8.87
N ALA A 338 -4.29 17.18 -10.03
CA ALA A 338 -4.91 17.64 -11.27
C ALA A 338 -6.10 16.75 -11.67
N LEU A 339 -5.95 15.43 -11.53
CA LEU A 339 -7.03 14.48 -11.77
C LEU A 339 -8.24 14.69 -10.84
N ALA A 340 -7.99 14.96 -9.56
CA ALA A 340 -9.04 15.27 -8.58
C ALA A 340 -9.67 16.66 -8.80
N ALA A 341 -8.93 17.62 -9.36
CA ALA A 341 -9.40 18.96 -9.66
C ALA A 341 -10.17 19.06 -11.00
N ASP A 342 -9.95 18.13 -11.92
CA ASP A 342 -10.64 18.08 -13.22
C ASP A 342 -12.08 17.56 -13.06
N ALA A 343 -13.06 18.43 -13.34
CA ALA A 343 -14.49 18.10 -13.24
C ALA A 343 -14.98 17.23 -14.41
N GLU A 344 -14.25 17.17 -15.52
CA GLU A 344 -14.61 16.36 -16.70
C GLU A 344 -14.27 14.88 -16.52
N THR A 345 -13.43 14.54 -15.52
CA THR A 345 -13.06 13.14 -15.25
C THR A 345 -14.20 12.38 -14.58
N ARG A 346 -14.70 12.88 -13.45
CA ARG A 346 -15.91 12.39 -12.76
C ARG A 346 -16.53 13.54 -11.98
N ARG A 347 -17.84 13.48 -11.74
CA ARG A 347 -18.53 14.51 -10.98
C ARG A 347 -18.07 14.55 -9.52
N PHE A 348 -18.24 13.46 -8.78
CA PHE A 348 -17.77 13.36 -7.40
C PHE A 348 -16.31 12.96 -7.36
N ARG A 349 -15.49 13.77 -6.68
CA ARG A 349 -14.04 13.60 -6.63
C ARG A 349 -13.58 13.82 -5.20
N PHE A 350 -12.96 12.81 -4.63
CA PHE A 350 -12.44 12.85 -3.27
C PHE A 350 -10.94 12.63 -3.31
N TYR A 351 -10.18 13.59 -2.80
CA TYR A 351 -8.74 13.48 -2.64
C TYR A 351 -8.37 13.30 -1.17
N PHE A 352 -7.47 12.36 -0.89
CA PHE A 352 -6.89 12.13 0.44
C PHE A 352 -5.37 12.04 0.32
N ASP A 353 -4.65 12.92 1.03
CA ASP A 353 -3.19 12.79 1.21
C ASP A 353 -2.94 11.91 2.42
N LEU A 354 -2.56 10.64 2.20
CA LEU A 354 -2.30 9.71 3.30
C LEU A 354 -0.98 10.00 4.02
N GLY A 355 -0.11 10.86 3.47
CA GLY A 355 1.05 11.39 4.19
C GLY A 355 0.68 12.35 5.33
N LEU A 356 -0.57 12.83 5.38
CA LEU A 356 -1.11 13.64 6.48
C LEU A 356 -1.99 12.84 7.45
N LYS A 357 -2.24 11.56 7.16
CA LYS A 357 -3.03 10.67 8.01
C LYS A 357 -2.24 10.33 9.29
N PRO A 358 -2.76 10.61 10.48
CA PRO A 358 -2.19 10.12 11.73
C PRO A 358 -2.09 8.59 11.72
N LYS A 359 -0.96 8.04 12.20
CA LYS A 359 -0.70 6.61 12.09
C LYS A 359 -1.74 5.73 12.78
N GLY A 360 -2.14 6.07 14.00
CA GLY A 360 -3.14 5.33 14.78
C GLY A 360 -4.61 5.69 14.47
N GLU A 361 -4.88 6.61 13.54
CA GLU A 361 -6.25 6.89 13.08
C GLU A 361 -6.54 5.96 11.90
N PRO A 362 -7.58 5.10 11.93
CA PRO A 362 -7.93 4.24 10.80
C PRO A 362 -8.47 5.08 9.63
N PHE A 363 -8.34 4.59 8.40
CA PHE A 363 -8.76 5.35 7.21
C PHE A 363 -10.23 5.84 7.24
N PRO A 364 -11.22 5.05 7.73
CA PRO A 364 -12.60 5.52 7.87
C PRO A 364 -12.75 6.80 8.71
N GLU A 365 -12.06 6.87 9.85
CA GLU A 365 -12.10 8.04 10.73
C GLU A 365 -11.43 9.25 10.07
N TYR A 366 -10.26 9.03 9.46
CA TYR A 366 -9.54 10.05 8.71
C TYR A 366 -10.40 10.66 7.59
N ALA A 367 -11.04 9.80 6.79
CA ALA A 367 -11.90 10.22 5.69
C ALA A 367 -13.15 10.96 6.22
N ALA A 368 -13.82 10.44 7.25
CA ALA A 368 -14.98 11.10 7.86
C ALA A 368 -14.63 12.50 8.38
N ARG A 369 -13.48 12.64 9.06
CA ARG A 369 -13.02 13.91 9.61
C ARG A 369 -12.74 14.95 8.52
N LEU A 370 -12.12 14.54 7.41
CA LEU A 370 -11.83 15.43 6.28
C LEU A 370 -13.08 15.82 5.49
N LEU A 371 -14.04 14.90 5.35
CA LEU A 371 -15.25 15.13 4.56
C LEU A 371 -16.37 15.83 5.34
N ALA A 372 -16.36 15.77 6.67
CA ALA A 372 -17.41 16.38 7.50
C ALA A 372 -17.68 17.87 7.19
N PRO A 373 -16.67 18.74 6.97
CA PRO A 373 -16.90 20.14 6.56
C PRO A 373 -17.60 20.27 5.20
N ALA A 374 -17.37 19.33 4.29
CA ALA A 374 -18.01 19.29 2.97
C ALA A 374 -19.44 18.70 3.03
N MET A 375 -19.86 18.11 4.15
CA MET A 375 -21.17 17.46 4.31
C MET A 375 -21.91 17.95 5.58
N PRO A 376 -22.19 19.26 5.71
CA PRO A 376 -22.67 19.85 6.97
C PRO A 376 -24.09 19.41 7.37
N SER A 377 -24.89 18.91 6.43
CA SER A 377 -26.25 18.40 6.66
C SER A 377 -26.28 16.91 7.03
N VAL A 378 -25.12 16.23 7.03
CA VAL A 378 -24.97 14.81 7.31
C VAL A 378 -24.44 14.62 8.73
N ASP A 379 -25.03 13.67 9.46
CA ASP A 379 -24.50 13.27 10.77
C ASP A 379 -23.06 12.76 10.59
N ARG A 380 -22.12 13.22 11.45
CA ARG A 380 -20.70 12.81 11.39
C ARG A 380 -20.50 11.30 11.35
N SER A 381 -21.35 10.54 12.05
CA SER A 381 -21.30 9.07 12.07
C SER A 381 -21.59 8.42 10.72
N ARG A 382 -22.24 9.13 9.79
CA ARG A 382 -22.67 8.64 8.47
C ARG A 382 -21.89 9.23 7.30
N VAL A 383 -20.97 10.17 7.55
CA VAL A 383 -20.15 10.81 6.50
C VAL A 383 -19.36 9.77 5.71
N TYR A 384 -18.72 8.82 6.41
CA TYR A 384 -17.95 7.75 5.76
C TYR A 384 -18.85 6.79 4.96
N ASP A 385 -20.02 6.43 5.49
CA ASP A 385 -20.96 5.56 4.79
C ASP A 385 -21.48 6.21 3.50
N LEU A 386 -21.80 7.51 3.54
CA LEU A 386 -22.18 8.28 2.36
C LEU A 386 -21.05 8.31 1.33
N PHE A 387 -19.82 8.56 1.76
CA PHE A 387 -18.64 8.51 0.90
C PHE A 387 -18.46 7.12 0.25
N LEU A 388 -18.57 6.04 1.03
CA LEU A 388 -18.49 4.67 0.54
C LEU A 388 -19.60 4.35 -0.46
N TYR A 389 -20.82 4.82 -0.22
CA TYR A 389 -21.94 4.63 -1.13
C TYR A 389 -21.67 5.28 -2.49
N LEU A 390 -21.15 6.51 -2.51
CA LEU A 390 -20.80 7.24 -3.74
C LEU A 390 -19.64 6.58 -4.52
N ILE A 391 -18.65 6.04 -3.81
CA ILE A 391 -17.53 5.31 -4.44
C ILE A 391 -18.00 3.98 -5.03
N ARG A 392 -18.78 3.20 -4.28
CA ARG A 392 -19.25 1.87 -4.71
C ARG A 392 -20.33 1.92 -5.77
N SER A 393 -21.04 3.04 -5.93
CA SER A 393 -21.96 3.24 -7.03
C SER A 393 -21.27 3.49 -8.36
N GLY A 394 -19.94 3.66 -8.36
CA GLY A 394 -19.19 4.02 -9.56
C GLY A 394 -19.45 5.44 -10.04
N THR A 395 -20.00 6.31 -9.18
CA THR A 395 -20.25 7.73 -9.51
C THR A 395 -19.10 8.65 -9.10
N ALA A 396 -18.25 8.19 -8.17
CA ALA A 396 -17.17 8.98 -7.60
C ALA A 396 -15.78 8.45 -7.99
N LEU A 397 -14.83 9.38 -8.05
CA LEU A 397 -13.39 9.14 -8.10
C LEU A 397 -12.82 9.31 -6.69
N CYS A 398 -12.12 8.30 -6.17
CA CYS A 398 -11.28 8.42 -4.98
C CYS A 398 -9.82 8.48 -5.39
N VAL A 399 -9.12 9.51 -4.95
CA VAL A 399 -7.68 9.68 -5.12
C VAL A 399 -7.00 9.52 -3.77
N LEU A 400 -6.17 8.49 -3.63
CA LEU A 400 -5.38 8.20 -2.44
C LEU A 400 -3.90 8.48 -2.74
N ASP A 401 -3.43 9.65 -2.34
CA ASP A 401 -2.04 10.06 -2.55
C ASP A 401 -1.14 9.53 -1.42
N ALA A 402 0.07 9.09 -1.76
CA ALA A 402 1.08 8.62 -0.81
C ALA A 402 0.61 7.50 0.13
N VAL A 403 0.00 6.43 -0.43
CA VAL A 403 -0.58 5.34 0.39
C VAL A 403 0.44 4.67 1.29
N ASP A 404 1.68 4.59 0.84
CA ASP A 404 2.81 4.05 1.57
C ASP A 404 3.24 4.87 2.79
N GLU A 405 2.82 6.13 2.90
CA GLU A 405 3.05 6.94 4.08
C GLU A 405 1.93 6.84 5.12
N GLY A 406 0.76 6.30 4.75
CA GLY A 406 -0.38 6.12 5.64
C GLY A 406 -0.30 4.89 6.55
N VAL A 407 0.72 4.04 6.38
CA VAL A 407 0.94 2.82 7.15
C VAL A 407 1.49 3.13 8.54
N GLU A 408 1.04 2.41 9.56
CA GLU A 408 1.58 2.52 10.92
C GLU A 408 3.07 2.18 10.97
N GLU A 409 3.44 1.10 10.30
CA GLU A 409 4.81 0.62 10.16
C GLU A 409 5.14 0.38 8.69
N SER A 410 6.36 0.79 8.28
CA SER A 410 6.89 0.51 6.94
C SER A 410 7.33 -0.95 6.85
N SER A 411 6.33 -1.84 6.88
CA SER A 411 6.50 -3.29 6.81
C SER A 411 5.43 -3.85 5.88
N PRO A 412 5.65 -5.06 5.31
CA PRO A 412 4.59 -5.76 4.59
C PRO A 412 3.30 -5.92 5.43
N ALA A 413 3.42 -6.12 6.74
CA ALA A 413 2.26 -6.29 7.63
C ALA A 413 1.50 -4.97 7.84
N GLY A 414 2.20 -3.85 8.08
CA GLY A 414 1.58 -2.53 8.18
C GLY A 414 0.87 -2.13 6.88
N PHE A 415 1.45 -2.50 5.75
CA PHE A 415 0.83 -2.28 4.44
C PHE A 415 -0.42 -3.15 4.22
N VAL A 416 -0.37 -4.44 4.58
CA VAL A 416 -1.55 -5.33 4.53
C VAL A 416 -2.67 -4.76 5.40
N ARG A 417 -2.38 -4.27 6.61
CA ARG A 417 -3.39 -3.61 7.47
C ARG A 417 -4.02 -2.38 6.82
N LEU A 418 -3.21 -1.48 6.26
CA LEU A 418 -3.75 -0.32 5.54
C LEU A 418 -4.62 -0.77 4.36
N PHE A 419 -4.21 -1.80 3.63
CA PHE A 419 -5.04 -2.35 2.56
C PHE A 419 -6.35 -2.94 3.08
N THR A 420 -6.38 -3.54 4.27
CA THR A 420 -7.62 -3.97 4.93
C THR A 420 -8.56 -2.78 5.12
N ASP A 421 -8.03 -1.66 5.63
CA ASP A 421 -8.82 -0.44 5.84
C ASP A 421 -9.33 0.16 4.52
N LEU A 422 -8.50 0.11 3.47
CA LEU A 422 -8.85 0.59 2.12
C LEU A 422 -9.74 -0.39 1.35
N ALA A 423 -9.85 -1.65 1.76
CA ALA A 423 -10.64 -2.65 1.05
C ALA A 423 -12.13 -2.27 0.95
N ALA A 424 -12.63 -1.41 1.84
CA ALA A 424 -14.00 -0.93 1.77
C ALA A 424 -14.26 0.01 0.59
N VAL A 425 -13.27 0.81 0.15
CA VAL A 425 -13.39 1.72 -1.01
C VAL A 425 -13.14 1.03 -2.34
N LEU A 426 -12.61 -0.19 -2.32
CA LEU A 426 -12.21 -0.96 -3.49
C LEU A 426 -13.33 -1.93 -3.91
N SER A 427 -13.88 -1.77 -5.11
CA SER A 427 -14.86 -2.67 -5.73
C SER A 427 -14.62 -2.78 -7.24
N ALA A 428 -15.41 -3.60 -7.94
CA ALA A 428 -15.37 -3.67 -9.40
C ALA A 428 -15.89 -2.39 -10.07
N GLU A 429 -16.76 -1.64 -9.37
CA GLU A 429 -17.38 -0.41 -9.87
C GLU A 429 -16.65 0.86 -9.42
N SER A 430 -15.74 0.75 -8.45
CA SER A 430 -15.02 1.90 -7.92
C SER A 430 -14.00 2.44 -8.92
N ALA A 431 -13.85 3.77 -8.97
CA ALA A 431 -12.70 4.42 -9.58
C ALA A 431 -11.78 4.92 -8.46
N VAL A 432 -10.74 4.15 -8.15
CA VAL A 432 -9.76 4.50 -7.10
C VAL A 432 -8.37 4.63 -7.70
N VAL A 433 -7.77 5.80 -7.61
CA VAL A 433 -6.40 6.06 -8.09
C VAL A 433 -5.49 6.27 -6.89
N MET A 434 -4.55 5.37 -6.71
CA MET A 434 -3.59 5.37 -5.61
C MET A 434 -2.20 5.73 -6.12
N SER A 435 -1.38 6.40 -5.32
CA SER A 435 0.05 6.53 -5.61
C SER A 435 0.91 6.08 -4.44
N SER A 436 2.09 5.58 -4.77
CA SER A 436 3.15 5.24 -3.81
C SER A 436 4.36 6.13 -4.04
N ARG A 437 4.95 6.67 -2.97
CA ARG A 437 6.18 7.48 -3.05
C ARG A 437 7.43 6.61 -3.06
N VAL A 438 7.38 5.44 -2.43
CA VAL A 438 8.45 4.45 -2.40
C VAL A 438 8.15 3.30 -3.37
N SER A 439 9.16 2.84 -4.12
CA SER A 439 9.04 1.77 -5.14
C SER A 439 8.75 0.37 -4.58
N PHE A 440 8.76 0.19 -3.26
CA PHE A 440 8.61 -1.14 -2.65
C PHE A 440 7.29 -1.85 -3.02
N LEU A 441 6.21 -1.12 -3.34
CA LEU A 441 4.96 -1.75 -3.80
C LEU A 441 5.13 -2.46 -5.14
N THR A 442 5.95 -1.89 -6.02
CA THR A 442 6.32 -2.49 -7.30
C THR A 442 7.43 -3.49 -7.18
N ASP A 443 8.12 -3.61 -6.04
CA ASP A 443 9.27 -4.50 -5.86
C ASP A 443 9.02 -5.66 -4.89
N SER A 444 8.04 -5.54 -4.00
CA SER A 444 7.60 -6.61 -3.11
C SER A 444 6.82 -7.68 -3.88
N PRO A 445 7.26 -8.95 -3.85
CA PRO A 445 6.51 -10.05 -4.42
C PRO A 445 5.10 -10.20 -3.82
N GLN A 446 4.95 -9.95 -2.50
CA GLN A 446 3.67 -10.02 -1.81
C GLN A 446 2.70 -8.94 -2.30
N VAL A 447 3.18 -7.71 -2.46
CA VAL A 447 2.36 -6.61 -2.97
C VAL A 447 2.02 -6.81 -4.45
N ARG A 448 2.97 -7.26 -5.27
CA ARG A 448 2.69 -7.63 -6.66
C ARG A 448 1.60 -8.70 -6.74
N GLN A 449 1.65 -9.73 -5.89
CA GLN A 449 0.60 -10.77 -5.83
C GLN A 449 -0.75 -10.26 -5.29
N LEU A 450 -0.73 -9.21 -4.48
CA LEU A 450 -1.92 -8.50 -4.02
C LEU A 450 -2.56 -7.68 -5.15
N LEU A 451 -1.75 -7.02 -5.96
CA LEU A 451 -2.16 -6.18 -7.09
C LEU A 451 -2.48 -7.01 -8.36
N ASP A 452 -1.87 -8.19 -8.47
CA ASP A 452 -2.03 -9.12 -9.57
C ASP A 452 -3.05 -10.21 -9.24
N SER A 453 -4.19 -10.13 -9.91
CA SER A 453 -5.27 -11.10 -9.89
C SER A 453 -4.99 -12.39 -10.68
N GLY A 454 -3.91 -12.45 -11.47
CA GLY A 454 -3.73 -13.43 -12.53
C GLY A 454 -3.05 -14.75 -12.14
N ALA A 455 -2.30 -14.80 -11.04
CA ALA A 455 -1.50 -15.97 -10.67
C ALA A 455 -1.90 -16.58 -9.31
N GLY A 456 -1.69 -17.88 -9.15
CA GLY A 456 -1.88 -18.60 -7.90
C GLY A 456 -1.11 -17.91 -6.76
N ARG A 457 -1.84 -17.40 -5.76
CA ARG A 457 -1.26 -16.79 -4.56
C ARG A 457 -0.65 -17.90 -3.70
N SER A 458 0.51 -17.66 -3.08
CA SER A 458 1.08 -18.65 -2.16
C SER A 458 0.14 -18.87 -0.98
N GLU A 459 0.02 -20.10 -0.48
CA GLU A 459 -0.82 -20.41 0.69
C GLU A 459 -0.48 -19.52 1.89
N GLN A 460 0.82 -19.24 2.10
CA GLN A 460 1.28 -18.38 3.18
C GLN A 460 0.81 -16.92 3.05
N LEU A 461 0.76 -16.37 1.84
CA LEU A 461 0.24 -15.01 1.63
C LEU A 461 -1.28 -14.99 1.80
N VAL A 462 -1.98 -16.01 1.30
CA VAL A 462 -3.42 -16.18 1.47
C VAL A 462 -3.79 -16.26 2.96
N GLU A 463 -3.05 -17.04 3.74
CA GLU A 463 -3.22 -17.17 5.19
C GLU A 463 -2.95 -15.85 5.92
N GLN A 464 -1.89 -15.12 5.54
CA GLN A 464 -1.59 -13.79 6.10
C GLN A 464 -2.69 -12.78 5.78
N MET A 465 -3.22 -12.77 4.55
CA MET A 465 -4.32 -11.89 4.17
C MET A 465 -5.56 -12.18 5.03
N TYR A 466 -5.96 -13.46 5.13
CA TYR A 466 -7.10 -13.85 5.97
C TYR A 466 -6.90 -13.51 7.44
N THR A 467 -5.70 -13.73 7.98
CA THR A 467 -5.35 -13.37 9.37
C THR A 467 -5.49 -11.87 9.64
N ASN A 468 -5.21 -11.03 8.63
CA ASN A 468 -5.36 -9.58 8.71
C ASN A 468 -6.72 -9.07 8.21
N GLY A 469 -7.72 -9.96 8.06
CA GLY A 469 -9.09 -9.60 7.67
C GLY A 469 -9.29 -9.28 6.18
N LEU A 470 -8.27 -9.49 5.34
CA LEU A 470 -8.34 -9.34 3.90
C LEU A 470 -8.75 -10.68 3.26
N ASP A 471 -9.88 -10.69 2.55
CA ASP A 471 -10.22 -11.81 1.67
C ASP A 471 -9.48 -11.64 0.34
N PRO A 472 -8.58 -12.55 -0.05
CA PRO A 472 -7.90 -12.53 -1.33
C PRO A 472 -8.87 -12.42 -2.53
N ALA A 473 -10.06 -13.02 -2.41
CA ALA A 473 -11.10 -12.98 -3.43
C ALA A 473 -11.81 -11.62 -3.57
N ARG A 474 -11.62 -10.70 -2.61
CA ARG A 474 -12.21 -9.35 -2.58
C ARG A 474 -11.30 -8.27 -3.17
N VAL A 475 -10.04 -8.58 -3.47
CA VAL A 475 -9.10 -7.58 -4.00
C VAL A 475 -9.38 -7.37 -5.50
N PRO A 476 -9.85 -6.18 -5.92
CA PRO A 476 -10.18 -5.95 -7.32
C PRO A 476 -8.92 -5.89 -8.19
N HIS A 477 -9.10 -6.04 -9.49
CA HIS A 477 -8.04 -5.88 -10.48
C HIS A 477 -7.45 -4.47 -10.40
N PHE A 478 -6.12 -4.37 -10.31
CA PHE A 478 -5.41 -3.10 -10.39
C PHE A 478 -4.75 -2.92 -11.76
N HIS A 479 -4.93 -1.75 -12.34
CA HIS A 479 -4.05 -1.27 -13.40
C HIS A 479 -2.83 -0.63 -12.75
N VAL A 480 -1.62 -1.01 -13.18
CA VAL A 480 -0.42 -0.31 -12.76
C VAL A 480 -0.07 0.72 -13.83
N VAL A 481 -0.07 2.01 -13.48
CA VAL A 481 0.41 3.08 -14.34
C VAL A 481 1.81 3.43 -13.88
N ARG A 482 2.81 2.96 -14.64
CA ARG A 482 4.22 3.25 -14.37
C ARG A 482 4.62 4.50 -15.15
N LEU A 483 4.94 5.56 -14.43
CA LEU A 483 5.54 6.76 -15.01
C LEU A 483 6.91 6.40 -15.59
N ALA A 484 7.23 6.94 -16.76
CA ALA A 484 8.54 6.77 -17.36
C ALA A 484 9.62 7.31 -16.41
N GLU A 485 10.83 6.77 -16.54
CA GLU A 485 12.02 7.26 -15.84
C GLU A 485 12.85 8.11 -16.82
N PRO A 486 12.47 9.39 -17.04
CA PRO A 486 13.27 10.29 -17.86
C PRO A 486 14.62 10.59 -17.20
N GLU A 487 15.56 11.15 -17.96
CA GLU A 487 16.83 11.66 -17.43
C GLU A 487 16.63 12.67 -16.30
N ALA A 488 15.56 13.49 -16.38
CA ALA A 488 15.15 14.41 -15.33
C ALA A 488 13.62 14.39 -15.14
N THR A 489 13.21 14.23 -13.88
CA THR A 489 11.84 14.29 -13.41
C THR A 489 11.26 15.71 -13.55
N PRO A 490 9.91 15.86 -13.56
CA PRO A 490 9.29 17.18 -13.57
C PRO A 490 9.76 18.11 -12.44
N LEU A 491 9.98 17.58 -11.23
CA LEU A 491 10.51 18.36 -10.11
C LEU A 491 11.93 18.86 -10.40
N GLU A 492 12.82 17.99 -10.88
CA GLU A 492 14.19 18.37 -11.24
C GLU A 492 14.20 19.43 -12.33
N ARG A 493 13.38 19.28 -13.38
CA ARG A 493 13.26 20.28 -14.46
C ARG A 493 12.74 21.62 -13.97
N HIS A 494 11.68 21.61 -13.16
CA HIS A 494 11.09 22.83 -12.62
C HIS A 494 12.11 23.60 -11.77
N LEU A 495 12.70 22.93 -10.78
CA LEU A 495 13.68 23.54 -9.89
C LEU A 495 14.97 23.92 -10.63
N THR A 496 15.43 23.15 -11.62
CA THR A 496 16.61 23.51 -12.43
C THR A 496 16.36 24.81 -13.20
N THR A 497 15.16 24.97 -13.78
CA THR A 497 14.77 26.19 -14.51
C THR A 497 14.57 27.36 -13.56
N GLU A 498 13.76 27.20 -12.52
CA GLU A 498 13.49 28.21 -11.49
C GLU A 498 14.80 28.69 -10.87
N LEU A 499 15.71 27.76 -10.58
CA LEU A 499 16.98 28.07 -9.95
C LEU A 499 18.09 28.45 -10.94
N GLN A 500 17.85 28.38 -12.25
CA GLN A 500 18.88 28.59 -13.29
C GLN A 500 20.15 27.74 -13.08
N LEU A 501 19.96 26.48 -12.70
CA LEU A 501 21.04 25.54 -12.42
C LEU A 501 21.55 24.87 -13.70
N PRO A 502 22.86 24.50 -13.76
CA PRO A 502 23.38 23.61 -14.80
C PRO A 502 22.60 22.30 -14.93
N SER A 503 22.43 21.81 -16.16
CA SER A 503 21.78 20.53 -16.43
C SER A 503 22.58 19.33 -15.91
N GLY A 504 21.89 18.22 -15.62
CA GLY A 504 22.52 16.96 -15.19
C GLY A 504 22.92 16.90 -13.71
N GLN A 505 22.51 17.87 -12.90
CA GLN A 505 22.67 17.78 -11.44
C GLN A 505 21.77 16.72 -10.81
N SER A 506 22.22 16.16 -9.70
CA SER A 506 21.43 15.22 -8.91
C SER A 506 20.23 15.93 -8.26
N LEU A 507 19.17 15.18 -7.95
CA LEU A 507 18.05 15.71 -7.17
C LEU A 507 18.52 16.27 -5.81
N ALA A 508 19.52 15.65 -5.16
CA ALA A 508 20.07 16.14 -3.89
C ALA A 508 20.69 17.54 -4.03
N ASP A 509 21.46 17.77 -5.09
CA ASP A 509 22.10 19.06 -5.37
C ASP A 509 21.07 20.14 -5.69
N ILE A 510 20.08 19.81 -6.51
CA ILE A 510 19.00 20.73 -6.90
C ILE A 510 18.18 21.16 -5.66
N LEU A 511 17.75 20.19 -4.85
CA LEU A 511 17.01 20.48 -3.61
C LEU A 511 17.88 21.25 -2.60
N GLY A 512 19.15 20.91 -2.49
CA GLY A 512 20.12 21.62 -1.66
C GLY A 512 20.27 23.08 -2.08
N ALA A 513 20.43 23.34 -3.38
CA ALA A 513 20.53 24.68 -3.93
C ALA A 513 19.26 25.50 -3.68
N HIS A 514 18.07 24.88 -3.75
CA HIS A 514 16.82 25.56 -3.41
C HIS A 514 16.77 25.98 -1.94
N VAL A 515 17.18 25.08 -1.02
CA VAL A 515 17.25 25.38 0.42
C VAL A 515 18.20 26.55 0.68
N THR A 516 19.41 26.49 0.13
CA THR A 516 20.43 27.55 0.29
C THR A 516 19.93 28.89 -0.25
N ARG A 517 19.30 28.90 -1.43
CA ARG A 517 18.75 30.12 -2.03
C ARG A 517 17.61 30.71 -1.20
N THR A 518 16.66 29.89 -0.80
CA THR A 518 15.50 30.31 0.02
C THR A 518 15.95 31.02 1.29
N LEU A 519 16.95 30.46 1.97
CA LEU A 519 17.51 31.05 3.18
C LEU A 519 18.34 32.30 2.90
N GLY A 520 19.12 32.32 1.82
CA GLY A 520 19.96 33.45 1.42
C GLY A 520 19.15 34.69 1.05
N GLU A 521 18.11 34.54 0.22
CA GLU A 521 17.23 35.63 -0.22
C GLU A 521 16.47 36.27 0.95
N ARG A 522 16.27 35.51 2.03
CA ARG A 522 15.58 35.96 3.25
C ARG A 522 16.54 36.31 4.39
N GLY A 523 17.84 36.42 4.10
CA GLY A 523 18.86 36.90 5.04
C GLY A 523 19.12 35.98 6.23
N GLN A 524 18.83 34.68 6.13
CA GLN A 524 19.02 33.70 7.21
C GLN A 524 19.85 32.47 6.78
N PRO A 525 21.03 32.63 6.13
CA PRO A 525 21.83 31.49 5.67
C PRO A 525 22.32 30.58 6.83
N ASP A 526 22.51 31.15 8.02
CA ASP A 526 22.99 30.40 9.20
C ASP A 526 22.01 29.32 9.68
N LEU A 527 20.73 29.43 9.32
CA LEU A 527 19.73 28.42 9.66
C LEU A 527 19.97 27.09 8.93
N GLU A 528 20.67 27.09 7.79
CA GLU A 528 20.86 25.90 6.97
C GLU A 528 21.51 24.76 7.77
N ARG A 529 22.51 25.08 8.61
CA ARG A 529 23.22 24.11 9.45
C ARG A 529 22.34 23.45 10.51
N ARG A 530 21.24 24.11 10.90
CA ARG A 530 20.31 23.60 11.92
C ARG A 530 19.21 22.74 11.32
N LEU A 531 18.87 22.94 10.03
CA LEU A 531 17.78 22.22 9.38
C LEU A 531 17.89 20.68 9.49
N PRO A 532 19.06 20.04 9.31
CA PRO A 532 19.18 18.59 9.48
C PRO A 532 18.84 18.11 10.90
N SER A 533 19.29 18.85 11.93
CA SER A 533 19.03 18.51 13.34
C SER A 533 17.57 18.66 13.75
N VAL A 534 16.82 19.52 13.05
CA VAL A 534 15.40 19.80 13.29
C VAL A 534 14.53 18.88 12.45
N PHE A 535 14.59 19.03 11.13
CA PHE A 535 13.71 18.34 10.19
C PHE A 535 14.18 16.94 9.85
N GLY A 536 15.50 16.74 9.72
CA GLY A 536 16.08 15.43 9.42
C GLY A 536 15.90 14.46 10.58
N ARG A 537 16.24 14.90 11.81
CA ARG A 537 15.96 14.10 13.02
C ARG A 537 14.47 13.83 13.19
N ALA A 538 13.61 14.83 12.99
CA ALA A 538 12.15 14.66 13.06
C ALA A 538 11.66 13.60 12.07
N PHE A 539 12.21 13.56 10.84
CA PHE A 539 11.87 12.54 9.85
C PHE A 539 12.22 11.13 10.32
N LEU A 540 13.39 10.95 10.96
CA LEU A 540 13.81 9.65 11.50
C LEU A 540 12.93 9.16 12.66
N THR A 541 12.24 10.08 13.33
CA THR A 541 11.19 9.77 14.32
C THR A 541 9.79 9.90 13.73
N ASP A 542 9.68 9.85 12.40
CA ASP A 542 8.44 9.84 11.62
C ASP A 542 7.51 11.05 11.85
N ARG A 543 8.10 12.20 12.16
CA ARG A 543 7.41 13.47 12.29
C ARG A 543 7.57 14.30 11.02
N LYS A 544 6.47 14.50 10.28
CA LYS A 544 6.41 15.25 9.01
C LYS A 544 5.63 16.56 9.07
N VAL A 545 4.83 16.75 10.12
CA VAL A 545 4.02 17.94 10.35
C VAL A 545 4.56 18.70 11.55
N PHE A 546 4.67 20.02 11.41
CA PHE A 546 5.27 20.92 12.39
C PHE A 546 4.29 22.04 12.72
N SER A 547 4.09 22.31 14.01
CA SER A 547 3.39 23.53 14.40
C SER A 547 4.31 24.74 14.21
N LEU A 548 3.75 25.89 13.87
CA LEU A 548 4.55 27.12 13.73
C LEU A 548 5.29 27.47 15.03
N ILE A 549 4.66 27.23 16.18
CA ILE A 549 5.26 27.43 17.51
C ILE A 549 6.50 26.53 17.72
N ASP A 550 6.42 25.26 17.31
CA ASP A 550 7.56 24.36 17.42
C ASP A 550 8.71 24.80 16.51
N LEU A 551 8.41 25.34 15.33
CA LEU A 551 9.43 25.88 14.44
C LEU A 551 10.16 27.07 15.07
N VAL A 552 9.45 28.00 15.70
CA VAL A 552 10.08 29.10 16.47
C VAL A 552 10.97 28.54 17.57
N ARG A 553 10.51 27.54 18.32
CA ARG A 553 11.29 26.94 19.41
C ARG A 553 12.58 26.28 18.91
N GLN A 554 12.52 25.59 17.77
CA GLN A 554 13.62 24.77 17.27
C GLN A 554 14.59 25.53 16.35
N LEU A 555 14.11 26.50 15.58
CA LEU A 555 14.90 27.31 14.65
C LEU A 555 15.21 28.72 15.20
N GLY A 556 14.49 29.16 16.24
CA GLY A 556 14.61 30.51 16.82
C GLY A 556 13.66 31.52 16.18
N ALA A 557 13.52 32.68 16.80
CA ALA A 557 12.63 33.75 16.34
C ALA A 557 12.97 34.26 14.92
N ASN A 558 14.25 34.24 14.55
CA ASN A 558 14.73 34.67 13.23
C ASN A 558 14.25 33.78 12.07
N ALA A 559 13.61 32.64 12.36
CA ALA A 559 12.95 31.83 11.35
C ALA A 559 11.63 32.43 10.84
N PHE A 560 11.17 33.54 11.45
CA PHE A 560 9.97 34.27 11.08
C PHE A 560 10.27 35.76 10.92
N MET A 561 9.75 36.34 9.85
CA MET A 561 9.91 37.75 9.50
C MET A 561 8.80 38.59 10.18
N ASP A 562 9.08 39.87 10.42
CA ASP A 562 8.11 40.86 10.90
C ASP A 562 7.39 40.52 12.23
N GLY A 563 7.92 39.59 13.02
CA GLY A 563 7.32 39.16 14.28
C GLY A 563 5.99 38.42 14.14
N ARG A 564 5.65 37.97 12.92
CA ARG A 564 4.40 37.27 12.62
C ARG A 564 4.58 35.76 12.66
N LEU A 565 3.63 35.07 13.28
CA LEU A 565 3.62 33.60 13.36
C LEU A 565 2.60 33.03 12.38
N ASP A 566 2.92 33.12 11.09
CA ASP A 566 2.15 32.52 10.00
C ASP A 566 3.10 31.94 8.94
N LEU A 567 2.57 31.18 7.99
CA LEU A 567 3.38 30.55 6.95
C LEU A 567 4.09 31.59 6.07
N ASP A 568 3.44 32.68 5.72
CA ASP A 568 4.00 33.72 4.83
C ASP A 568 5.22 34.39 5.44
N ALA A 569 5.20 34.61 6.75
CA ALA A 569 6.32 35.16 7.51
C ALA A 569 7.45 34.14 7.74
N CYS A 570 7.21 32.84 7.61
CA CYS A 570 8.24 31.82 7.83
C CYS A 570 9.31 31.89 6.73
N VAL A 571 10.59 31.92 7.08
CA VAL A 571 11.69 31.98 6.10
C VAL A 571 11.75 30.76 5.18
N LEU A 572 11.17 29.63 5.59
CA LEU A 572 11.08 28.41 4.79
C LEU A 572 9.79 28.32 3.94
N ALA A 573 8.95 29.36 3.90
CA ALA A 573 7.65 29.31 3.20
C ALA A 573 7.67 28.70 1.78
N PRO A 574 8.66 28.99 0.89
CA PRO A 574 8.71 28.40 -0.46
C PRO A 574 8.87 26.87 -0.45
N LEU A 575 9.39 26.32 0.64
CA LEU A 575 9.63 24.89 0.82
C LEU A 575 8.49 24.21 1.57
N LEU A 576 7.54 24.97 2.12
CA LEU A 576 6.48 24.51 3.02
C LEU A 576 5.08 24.72 2.42
N ARG A 577 4.16 23.86 2.83
CA ARG A 577 2.72 23.95 2.54
C ARG A 577 1.91 23.89 3.83
N PRO A 578 0.71 24.49 3.88
CA PRO A 578 -0.21 24.32 5.00
C PRO A 578 -0.58 22.85 5.22
N ALA A 579 -0.61 22.41 6.48
CA ALA A 579 -1.05 21.09 6.94
C ALA A 579 -2.11 21.18 8.06
N GLY A 580 -2.71 22.36 8.21
CA GLY A 580 -3.68 22.74 9.24
C GLY A 580 -3.63 24.26 9.46
N PRO A 581 -4.44 24.82 10.38
CA PRO A 581 -4.46 26.27 10.65
C PRO A 581 -3.08 26.81 11.05
N ASP A 582 -2.42 26.14 11.99
CA ASP A 582 -1.11 26.53 12.54
C ASP A 582 -0.03 25.48 12.30
N HIS A 583 -0.21 24.64 11.29
CA HIS A 583 0.66 23.50 11.00
C HIS A 583 1.13 23.53 9.55
N VAL A 584 2.37 23.10 9.35
CA VAL A 584 3.03 23.08 8.05
C VAL A 584 3.73 21.75 7.82
N ALA A 585 3.90 21.40 6.54
CA ALA A 585 4.69 20.27 6.07
C ALA A 585 5.51 20.72 4.86
N PHE A 586 6.53 19.97 4.46
CA PHE A 586 7.23 20.27 3.21
C PHE A 586 6.29 20.13 2.01
N VAL A 587 6.48 21.00 1.01
CA VAL A 587 5.78 20.90 -0.29
C VAL A 587 6.08 19.55 -0.94
N HIS A 588 7.32 19.08 -0.80
CA HIS A 588 7.76 17.76 -1.25
C HIS A 588 8.58 17.06 -0.18
N THR A 589 8.24 15.80 0.16
CA THR A 589 8.92 15.02 1.21
C THR A 589 10.42 14.87 0.97
N ALA A 590 10.87 14.90 -0.29
CA ALA A 590 12.30 14.84 -0.63
C ALA A 590 13.16 15.92 0.06
N TYR A 591 12.63 17.10 0.39
CA TYR A 591 13.38 18.08 1.20
C TYR A 591 13.69 17.52 2.58
N GLN A 592 12.70 16.91 3.24
CA GLN A 592 12.90 16.33 4.56
C GLN A 592 13.79 15.08 4.50
N GLU A 593 13.67 14.28 3.45
CA GLU A 593 14.54 13.11 3.21
C GLU A 593 16.00 13.53 2.97
N LEU A 594 16.22 14.62 2.21
CA LEU A 594 17.55 15.21 2.04
C LEU A 594 18.12 15.69 3.38
N LEU A 595 17.31 16.35 4.20
CA LEU A 595 17.71 16.81 5.53
C LEU A 595 17.99 15.63 6.49
N ALA A 596 17.26 14.52 6.35
CA ALA A 596 17.52 13.28 7.09
C ALA A 596 18.84 12.63 6.64
N ALA A 597 19.12 12.59 5.33
CA ALA A 597 20.40 12.11 4.81
C ALA A 597 21.56 13.00 5.30
N ARG A 598 21.43 14.33 5.23
CA ARG A 598 22.42 15.28 5.77
C ARG A 598 22.63 15.09 7.28
N TYR A 599 21.57 14.79 8.04
CA TYR A 599 21.69 14.47 9.46
C TYR A 599 22.50 13.17 9.67
N LEU A 600 22.20 12.12 8.90
CA LEU A 600 22.88 10.82 8.97
C LEU A 600 24.31 10.81 8.39
N ALA A 601 24.76 11.87 7.72
CA ALA A 601 26.12 11.96 7.23
C ALA A 601 27.15 11.92 8.40
N ALA A 602 26.79 12.50 9.55
CA ALA A 602 27.63 12.51 10.74
C ALA A 602 27.57 11.16 11.51
N PRO A 603 28.72 10.56 11.88
CA PRO A 603 28.75 9.31 12.64
C PRO A 603 28.01 9.35 13.99
N GLU A 604 28.06 10.48 14.72
CA GLU A 604 27.37 10.60 16.02
C GLU A 604 25.84 10.58 15.84
N ASN A 605 25.36 11.18 14.75
CA ASN A 605 23.94 11.21 14.41
C ASN A 605 23.42 9.84 13.98
N ARG A 606 24.21 9.05 13.23
CA ARG A 606 23.86 7.64 12.96
C ARG A 606 23.79 6.83 14.26
N THR A 607 24.73 7.08 15.17
CA THR A 607 24.76 6.42 16.48
C THR A 607 23.51 6.75 17.29
N THR A 608 23.11 8.02 17.30
CA THR A 608 21.85 8.49 17.93
C THR A 608 20.62 7.88 17.25
N ALA A 609 20.59 7.82 15.92
CA ALA A 609 19.48 7.24 15.17
C ALA A 609 19.33 5.73 15.39
N ALA A 610 20.43 5.02 15.67
CA ALA A 610 20.41 3.61 16.04
C ALA A 610 19.70 3.33 17.38
N ASP A 611 19.59 4.33 18.26
CA ASP A 611 18.97 4.22 19.59
C ASP A 611 17.50 4.66 19.61
N VAL A 612 16.93 5.08 18.47
CA VAL A 612 15.52 5.45 18.39
C VAL A 612 14.64 4.24 18.75
N PRO A 613 13.75 4.34 19.76
CA PRO A 613 12.84 3.25 20.12
C PRO A 613 11.97 2.86 18.93
N GLY A 614 11.86 1.56 18.64
CA GLY A 614 11.17 1.05 17.44
C GLY A 614 11.98 1.13 16.14
N GLY A 615 13.14 1.78 16.14
CA GLY A 615 14.01 1.99 14.98
C GLY A 615 13.71 3.29 14.24
N ALA A 616 14.74 3.89 13.64
CA ALA A 616 14.59 5.10 12.83
C ALA A 616 13.76 4.82 11.56
N PHE A 617 12.84 5.74 11.23
CA PHE A 617 12.10 5.73 9.97
C PHE A 617 13.03 6.12 8.81
N LEU A 618 13.20 5.21 7.86
CA LEU A 618 14.15 5.31 6.76
C LEU A 618 13.47 4.95 5.45
N THR A 619 13.74 5.73 4.42
CA THR A 619 13.28 5.45 3.05
C THR A 619 14.48 5.17 2.16
N GLU A 620 14.22 4.50 1.04
CA GLU A 620 15.22 4.29 0.00
C GLU A 620 15.78 5.62 -0.55
N GLN A 621 14.98 6.68 -0.55
CA GLN A 621 15.42 8.01 -0.97
C GLN A 621 16.40 8.65 0.04
N VAL A 622 16.18 8.48 1.36
CA VAL A 622 17.16 8.89 2.38
C VAL A 622 18.48 8.17 2.19
N ARG A 623 18.45 6.86 1.89
CA ARG A 623 19.65 6.08 1.58
C ARG A 623 20.35 6.59 0.32
N ALA A 624 19.62 6.80 -0.77
CA ALA A 624 20.17 7.30 -2.02
C ALA A 624 20.85 8.67 -1.85
N PHE A 625 20.17 9.62 -1.18
CA PHE A 625 20.77 10.91 -0.85
C PHE A 625 22.00 10.77 0.05
N LEU A 626 21.97 9.88 1.04
CA LEU A 626 23.12 9.63 1.90
C LEU A 626 24.31 9.07 1.10
N ALA A 627 24.06 8.21 0.11
CA ALA A 627 25.11 7.64 -0.75
C ALA A 627 25.75 8.67 -1.69
N GLU A 628 25.00 9.71 -2.10
CA GLU A 628 25.47 10.83 -2.93
C GLU A 628 26.28 11.87 -2.15
N LEU A 629 26.03 12.01 -0.85
CA LEU A 629 26.77 12.96 -0.01
C LEU A 629 28.26 12.60 0.07
N PRO A 630 29.15 13.61 0.24
CA PRO A 630 30.56 13.36 0.50
C PRO A 630 30.70 12.56 1.81
N ASN A 631 30.94 11.27 1.70
CA ASN A 631 31.10 10.36 2.83
C ASN A 631 32.59 10.16 3.16
N THR A 632 32.85 9.49 4.29
CA THR A 632 34.20 9.09 4.75
C THR A 632 35.05 8.57 3.56
N PRO A 633 36.32 9.00 3.44
CA PRO A 633 37.19 8.59 2.34
C PRO A 633 37.22 7.08 2.18
N GLU A 634 37.18 6.61 0.93
CA GLU A 634 37.38 5.20 0.63
C GLU A 634 38.79 4.78 1.08
N THR A 635 38.88 3.72 1.88
CA THR A 635 40.15 3.14 2.31
C THR A 635 40.46 1.89 1.48
N ASP A 636 41.72 1.44 1.48
CA ASP A 636 42.13 0.17 0.85
C ASP A 636 42.70 -0.84 1.87
N ASP A 637 42.50 -0.60 3.16
CA ASP A 637 43.08 -1.37 4.26
C ASP A 637 42.21 -2.55 4.74
N CYS A 638 41.05 -2.75 4.10
CA CYS A 638 40.04 -3.76 4.45
C CYS A 638 39.56 -3.63 5.91
N LEU A 639 39.66 -2.45 6.52
CA LEU A 639 39.24 -2.19 7.89
C LEU A 639 37.83 -1.60 7.91
N LEU A 640 36.90 -2.29 8.57
CA LEU A 640 35.59 -1.75 8.92
C LEU A 640 35.68 -1.16 10.33
N PRO A 641 35.53 0.18 10.51
CA PRO A 641 35.52 0.80 11.83
C PRO A 641 34.31 0.37 12.68
N ALA A 642 34.44 0.52 14.00
CA ALA A 642 33.26 0.50 14.87
C ALA A 642 32.36 1.71 14.55
N GLY A 643 31.05 1.53 14.59
CA GLY A 643 30.11 2.59 14.27
C GLY A 643 28.71 2.11 13.94
N ALA A 644 27.83 3.07 13.63
CA ALA A 644 26.47 2.82 13.20
C ALA A 644 26.37 2.89 11.67
N TYR A 645 25.83 1.83 11.06
CA TYR A 645 25.73 1.64 9.62
C TYR A 645 24.29 1.39 9.21
N LEU A 646 23.94 1.89 8.03
CA LEU A 646 22.66 1.64 7.39
C LEU A 646 22.70 0.26 6.70
N VAL A 647 21.76 -0.62 7.04
CA VAL A 647 21.69 -2.03 6.58
C VAL A 647 20.24 -2.43 6.32
N GLY A 648 20.04 -3.57 5.66
CA GLY A 648 18.73 -4.09 5.26
C GLY A 648 18.37 -3.74 3.82
N PRO A 649 17.38 -4.45 3.25
CA PRO A 649 16.86 -4.17 1.93
C PRO A 649 16.04 -2.86 1.92
N ALA A 650 15.73 -2.33 0.73
CA ALA A 650 15.03 -1.05 0.57
C ALA A 650 13.68 -0.99 1.31
N GLU A 651 12.95 -2.11 1.38
CA GLU A 651 11.68 -2.22 2.09
C GLU A 651 11.82 -2.31 3.63
N ARG A 652 13.05 -2.49 4.15
CA ARG A 652 13.31 -2.63 5.58
C ARG A 652 14.72 -2.14 5.94
N LEU A 653 14.98 -0.87 5.65
CA LEU A 653 16.22 -0.21 6.04
C LEU A 653 16.26 -0.02 7.56
N LEU A 654 17.44 -0.24 8.13
CA LEU A 654 17.73 -0.21 9.54
C LEU A 654 19.08 0.47 9.78
N ILE A 655 19.27 1.07 10.95
CA ILE A 655 20.60 1.44 11.43
C ILE A 655 21.01 0.45 12.52
N ARG A 656 22.23 -0.10 12.40
CA ARG A 656 22.78 -1.12 13.30
C ARG A 656 24.24 -0.81 13.65
N ARG A 657 24.63 -1.20 14.87
CA ARG A 657 25.95 -0.90 15.43
C ARG A 657 26.91 -2.07 15.25
N VAL A 658 28.04 -1.80 14.61
CA VAL A 658 29.25 -2.62 14.66
C VAL A 658 30.06 -2.16 15.87
N ARG A 659 30.23 -3.05 16.86
CA ARG A 659 30.76 -2.67 18.19
C ARG A 659 32.27 -2.52 18.23
N ARG A 660 32.99 -3.22 17.36
CA ARG A 660 34.46 -3.27 17.34
C ARG A 660 34.94 -3.14 15.90
N PRO A 661 36.10 -2.51 15.66
CA PRO A 661 36.69 -2.51 14.34
C PRO A 661 37.11 -3.93 13.94
N VAL A 662 36.89 -4.28 12.68
CA VAL A 662 37.21 -5.61 12.14
C VAL A 662 37.93 -5.48 10.80
N ARG A 663 39.00 -6.26 10.62
CA ARG A 663 39.73 -6.33 9.35
C ARG A 663 39.26 -7.54 8.56
N PHE A 664 38.83 -7.30 7.33
CA PHE A 664 38.38 -8.33 6.40
C PHE A 664 39.54 -8.93 5.62
N ASP A 665 39.43 -10.22 5.29
CA ASP A 665 40.14 -10.77 4.14
C ASP A 665 39.68 -10.01 2.88
N ARG A 666 40.65 -9.55 2.07
CA ARG A 666 40.38 -8.80 0.84
C ARG A 666 39.51 -9.58 -0.14
N HIS A 667 39.70 -10.90 -0.22
CA HIS A 667 38.96 -11.82 -1.08
C HIS A 667 38.36 -12.96 -0.27
N THR A 668 37.43 -13.71 -0.87
CA THR A 668 37.03 -15.02 -0.37
C THR A 668 38.23 -15.96 -0.21
N VAL A 669 38.12 -16.92 0.70
CA VAL A 669 39.15 -17.93 0.91
C VAL A 669 39.29 -18.74 -0.38
N THR A 670 40.52 -18.81 -0.90
CA THR A 670 40.78 -19.51 -2.16
C THR A 670 41.03 -21.00 -1.94
N VAL A 671 40.88 -21.79 -3.01
CA VAL A 671 41.22 -23.23 -3.01
C VAL A 671 42.65 -23.46 -2.52
N ALA A 672 43.63 -22.66 -2.95
CA ALA A 672 45.01 -22.81 -2.52
C ALA A 672 45.19 -22.61 -1.01
N ARG A 673 44.49 -21.63 -0.41
CA ARG A 673 44.49 -21.42 1.05
C ARG A 673 43.81 -22.58 1.76
N TYR A 674 42.64 -22.98 1.29
CA TYR A 674 41.89 -24.09 1.89
C TYR A 674 42.63 -25.44 1.81
N ARG A 675 43.38 -25.68 0.74
CA ARG A 675 44.24 -26.87 0.62
C ARG A 675 45.30 -26.96 1.72
N ARG A 676 45.83 -25.83 2.19
CA ARG A 676 46.76 -25.81 3.33
C ARG A 676 46.10 -26.29 4.62
N PHE A 677 44.84 -25.88 4.84
CA PHE A 677 44.04 -26.37 5.96
C PHE A 677 43.74 -27.87 5.84
N LEU A 678 43.40 -28.36 4.64
CA LEU A 678 43.20 -29.80 4.41
C LEU A 678 44.44 -30.64 4.76
N ASN A 679 45.64 -30.11 4.51
CA ASN A 679 46.90 -30.76 4.86
C ASN A 679 47.20 -30.72 6.36
N ALA A 680 46.52 -29.87 7.13
CA ALA A 680 46.67 -29.72 8.57
C ALA A 680 45.61 -30.50 9.37
N LEU A 681 44.66 -31.16 8.71
CA LEU A 681 43.65 -32.01 9.35
C LEU A 681 44.27 -33.28 9.92
N GLU A 682 43.57 -33.86 10.88
CA GLU A 682 43.85 -35.21 11.36
C GLU A 682 43.51 -36.26 10.29
N ALA A 683 44.02 -37.48 10.46
CA ALA A 683 43.85 -38.55 9.48
C ALA A 683 42.36 -38.91 9.25
N ASP A 684 41.52 -38.73 10.26
CA ASP A 684 40.07 -38.94 10.20
C ASP A 684 39.30 -37.73 9.62
N GLY A 685 39.99 -36.62 9.32
CA GLY A 685 39.42 -35.42 8.72
C GLY A 685 38.84 -34.41 9.72
N THR A 686 39.05 -34.62 11.03
CA THR A 686 38.73 -33.66 12.10
C THR A 686 39.85 -32.65 12.31
N SER A 687 39.64 -31.66 13.17
CA SER A 687 40.66 -30.68 13.51
C SER A 687 40.59 -30.22 14.97
N ARG A 688 41.71 -29.73 15.50
CA ARG A 688 41.73 -29.06 16.81
C ARG A 688 40.99 -27.71 16.85
N TRP A 689 40.51 -27.23 15.69
CA TRP A 689 39.79 -25.96 15.53
C TRP A 689 38.27 -26.17 15.36
N ASP A 690 37.80 -27.39 15.58
CA ASP A 690 36.40 -27.75 15.43
C ASP A 690 35.51 -26.91 16.35
N HIS A 691 34.32 -26.57 15.87
CA HIS A 691 33.37 -25.85 16.70
C HIS A 691 32.87 -26.78 17.84
N PRO A 692 32.68 -26.29 19.07
CA PRO A 692 32.24 -27.13 20.20
C PRO A 692 30.92 -27.88 19.96
N GLU A 693 30.02 -27.28 19.19
CA GLU A 693 28.72 -27.85 18.81
C GLU A 693 28.73 -28.64 17.49
N GLN A 694 29.91 -28.87 16.87
CA GLN A 694 30.02 -29.61 15.63
C GLN A 694 29.61 -31.09 15.84
N PRO A 695 28.80 -31.69 14.95
CA PRO A 695 28.51 -33.11 15.01
C PRO A 695 29.77 -33.97 14.84
N ALA A 696 29.96 -34.97 15.72
CA ALA A 696 31.19 -35.77 15.80
C ALA A 696 31.58 -36.56 14.53
N HIS A 697 30.66 -36.75 13.58
CA HIS A 697 30.89 -37.50 12.34
C HIS A 697 31.26 -36.60 11.15
N LEU A 698 31.33 -35.28 11.35
CA LEU A 698 31.55 -34.32 10.26
C LEU A 698 33.04 -34.16 10.00
N THR A 699 33.44 -34.29 8.73
CA THR A 699 34.82 -34.02 8.29
C THR A 699 34.91 -32.68 7.58
N HIS A 700 36.11 -32.10 7.53
CA HIS A 700 36.34 -30.84 6.84
C HIS A 700 36.67 -30.97 5.35
N ARG A 701 36.57 -32.18 4.80
CA ARG A 701 36.77 -32.41 3.36
C ARG A 701 35.60 -31.83 2.56
N PRO A 702 35.85 -31.19 1.40
CA PRO A 702 34.78 -30.68 0.54
C PRO A 702 33.86 -31.79 0.01
N MET A 703 32.59 -31.46 -0.23
CA MET A 703 31.61 -32.35 -0.85
C MET A 703 31.89 -32.49 -2.35
N THR A 704 32.68 -33.49 -2.71
CA THR A 704 33.17 -33.68 -4.09
C THR A 704 32.07 -34.05 -5.09
N ASP A 705 31.00 -34.70 -4.62
CA ASP A 705 29.80 -35.04 -5.39
C ASP A 705 29.03 -33.82 -5.91
N ARG A 706 29.22 -32.65 -5.26
CA ARG A 706 28.58 -31.39 -5.63
C ARG A 706 29.47 -30.48 -6.46
N LEU A 707 30.75 -30.81 -6.62
CA LEU A 707 31.66 -30.04 -7.45
C LEU A 707 31.31 -30.25 -8.93
N ARG A 708 31.30 -29.17 -9.70
CA ARG A 708 31.19 -29.26 -11.16
C ARG A 708 32.38 -30.00 -11.78
N HIS A 709 33.54 -29.86 -11.15
CA HIS A 709 34.80 -30.50 -11.55
C HIS A 709 35.31 -31.31 -10.35
N PRO A 710 35.33 -32.65 -10.43
CA PRO A 710 35.77 -33.48 -9.31
C PRO A 710 37.18 -33.14 -8.83
N ASP A 711 38.04 -32.68 -9.73
CA ASP A 711 39.44 -32.31 -9.49
C ASP A 711 39.63 -30.88 -8.93
N TYR A 712 38.55 -30.18 -8.56
CA TYR A 712 38.58 -28.75 -8.21
C TYR A 712 39.61 -28.39 -7.13
N TYR A 713 39.76 -29.25 -6.11
CA TYR A 713 40.71 -29.02 -5.02
C TYR A 713 42.12 -29.58 -5.30
N GLU A 714 42.28 -30.48 -6.26
CA GLU A 714 43.59 -31.05 -6.63
C GLU A 714 44.27 -30.28 -7.77
N ASN A 715 43.49 -29.65 -8.66
CA ASN A 715 44.00 -29.03 -9.87
C ASN A 715 44.46 -27.58 -9.62
N PRO A 716 45.76 -27.24 -9.85
CA PRO A 716 46.29 -25.90 -9.63
C PRO A 716 45.58 -24.78 -10.41
N ARG A 717 44.87 -25.08 -11.51
CA ARG A 717 44.09 -24.07 -12.26
C ARG A 717 43.01 -23.39 -11.41
N TYR A 718 42.59 -24.03 -10.32
CA TYR A 718 41.57 -23.51 -9.41
C TYR A 718 42.15 -22.83 -8.17
N ASP A 719 43.47 -22.70 -8.05
CA ASP A 719 44.13 -22.15 -6.86
C ASP A 719 43.66 -20.76 -6.45
N ALA A 720 43.32 -19.93 -7.44
CA ALA A 720 42.78 -18.58 -7.25
C ALA A 720 41.25 -18.51 -7.18
N HIS A 721 40.53 -19.63 -7.30
CA HIS A 721 39.06 -19.64 -7.20
C HIS A 721 38.61 -19.77 -5.73
N PRO A 722 37.37 -19.36 -5.41
CA PRO A 722 36.80 -19.54 -4.07
C PRO A 722 36.74 -21.01 -3.64
N ALA A 723 37.03 -21.29 -2.38
CA ALA A 723 36.75 -22.58 -1.76
C ALA A 723 35.23 -22.74 -1.56
N VAL A 724 34.62 -23.66 -2.33
CA VAL A 724 33.17 -23.95 -2.34
C VAL A 724 32.88 -25.42 -2.04
N CYS A 725 31.61 -25.81 -1.91
CA CYS A 725 31.19 -27.15 -1.48
C CYS A 725 31.68 -27.53 -0.08
N ILE A 726 31.83 -26.54 0.79
CA ILE A 726 32.22 -26.72 2.19
C ILE A 726 31.05 -26.39 3.12
N THR A 727 31.06 -27.02 4.30
CA THR A 727 30.07 -26.76 5.34
C THR A 727 30.39 -25.47 6.10
N TRP A 728 29.41 -24.95 6.85
CA TRP A 728 29.64 -23.84 7.77
C TRP A 728 30.69 -24.20 8.84
N TRP A 729 30.65 -25.45 9.32
CA TRP A 729 31.60 -25.98 10.31
C TRP A 729 33.03 -25.95 9.79
N SER A 730 33.23 -26.32 8.52
CA SER A 730 34.53 -26.22 7.85
C SER A 730 35.01 -24.78 7.69
N ALA A 731 34.11 -23.86 7.35
CA ALA A 731 34.43 -22.44 7.24
C ALA A 731 34.85 -21.86 8.61
N HIS A 732 34.18 -22.27 9.70
CA HIS A 732 34.53 -21.91 11.07
C HIS A 732 35.92 -22.45 11.46
N ALA A 733 36.16 -23.75 11.28
CA ALA A 733 37.42 -24.39 11.63
C ALA A 733 38.60 -23.81 10.83
N PHE A 734 38.40 -23.53 9.53
CA PHE A 734 39.40 -22.83 8.71
C PHE A 734 39.69 -21.42 9.25
N ALA A 735 38.67 -20.66 9.62
CA ALA A 735 38.89 -19.30 10.13
C ALA A 735 39.73 -19.36 11.42
N ALA A 736 39.42 -20.28 12.32
CA ALA A 736 40.20 -20.49 13.54
C ALA A 736 41.62 -21.02 13.27
N PHE A 737 41.82 -21.86 12.25
CA PHE A 737 43.15 -22.29 11.77
C PHE A 737 44.04 -21.09 11.39
N GLU A 738 43.46 -20.06 10.77
CA GLU A 738 44.18 -18.83 10.39
C GLU A 738 44.22 -17.78 11.52
N GLY A 739 43.76 -18.12 12.74
CA GLY A 739 43.69 -17.18 13.87
C GLY A 739 42.64 -16.08 13.69
N LYS A 740 41.59 -16.35 12.92
CA LYS A 740 40.51 -15.44 12.52
C LYS A 740 39.15 -16.01 12.93
N ARG A 741 38.07 -15.35 12.50
CA ARG A 741 36.68 -15.82 12.63
C ARG A 741 35.88 -15.55 11.37
N LEU A 742 34.67 -16.11 11.28
CA LEU A 742 33.70 -15.69 10.27
C LEU A 742 33.14 -14.29 10.60
N PRO A 743 32.87 -13.43 9.60
CA PRO A 743 32.15 -12.19 9.81
C PRO A 743 30.73 -12.49 10.30
N THR A 744 30.16 -11.58 11.08
CA THR A 744 28.70 -11.54 11.25
C THR A 744 28.04 -11.00 9.98
N ALA A 745 26.77 -11.32 9.74
CA ALA A 745 26.03 -10.77 8.59
C ALA A 745 25.91 -9.24 8.64
N LEU A 746 25.95 -8.65 9.85
CA LEU A 746 25.98 -7.21 10.03
C LEU A 746 27.32 -6.60 9.59
N GLU A 747 28.44 -7.15 10.06
CA GLU A 747 29.78 -6.71 9.66
C GLU A 747 29.97 -6.84 8.16
N TRP A 748 29.54 -7.97 7.58
CA TRP A 748 29.65 -8.23 6.15
C TRP A 748 28.92 -7.17 5.33
N GLU A 749 27.66 -6.88 5.67
CA GLU A 749 26.86 -5.89 4.94
C GLU A 749 27.40 -4.46 5.15
N ALA A 750 27.79 -4.11 6.38
CA ALA A 750 28.39 -2.82 6.67
C ALA A 750 29.68 -2.60 5.86
N ALA A 751 30.52 -3.64 5.72
CA ALA A 751 31.72 -3.61 4.91
C ALA A 751 31.42 -3.48 3.41
N ALA A 752 30.34 -4.09 2.92
CA ALA A 752 29.91 -3.98 1.51
C ALA A 752 29.38 -2.58 1.18
N ARG A 753 28.52 -2.02 2.04
CA ARG A 753 27.79 -0.75 1.77
C ARG A 753 28.58 0.50 2.12
N GLY A 754 29.43 0.41 3.14
CA GLY A 754 30.08 1.55 3.77
C GLY A 754 29.12 2.50 4.48
N ALA A 755 29.66 3.63 4.94
CA ALA A 755 28.93 4.64 5.71
C ALA A 755 27.78 5.31 4.91
N GLY A 756 27.92 5.37 3.58
CA GLY A 756 26.91 5.93 2.67
C GLY A 756 25.72 5.00 2.38
N GLY A 757 25.78 3.73 2.78
CA GLY A 757 24.66 2.80 2.56
C GLY A 757 24.45 2.42 1.08
N ARG A 758 25.53 2.21 0.30
CA ARG A 758 25.44 1.89 -1.14
C ARG A 758 24.62 0.62 -1.42
N LEU A 759 23.97 0.53 -2.58
CA LEU A 759 23.25 -0.69 -3.03
C LEU A 759 24.21 -1.80 -3.43
N PHE A 760 25.26 -1.44 -4.18
CA PHE A 760 26.35 -2.32 -4.55
C PHE A 760 27.65 -1.78 -3.94
N PRO A 761 28.70 -2.62 -3.79
CA PRO A 761 29.99 -2.17 -3.26
C PRO A 761 30.56 -0.94 -3.98
N TRP A 762 30.32 -0.86 -5.29
CA TRP A 762 30.79 0.22 -6.16
C TRP A 762 29.86 1.43 -6.29
N GLY A 763 28.69 1.42 -5.66
CA GLY A 763 27.69 2.50 -5.77
C GLY A 763 26.28 1.98 -6.05
N ASP A 764 25.41 2.87 -6.52
CA ASP A 764 23.98 2.57 -6.67
C ASP A 764 23.58 2.16 -8.09
N THR A 765 24.45 2.41 -9.08
CA THR A 765 24.20 2.03 -10.47
C THR A 765 24.54 0.56 -10.69
N ALA A 766 23.56 -0.22 -11.14
CA ALA A 766 23.77 -1.62 -11.50
C ALA A 766 24.72 -1.74 -12.71
N ASP A 767 25.82 -2.49 -12.55
CA ASP A 767 26.84 -2.67 -13.58
C ASP A 767 27.21 -4.15 -13.71
N ARG A 768 26.73 -4.78 -14.79
CA ARG A 768 26.94 -6.21 -15.08
C ARG A 768 28.40 -6.55 -15.36
N THR A 769 29.24 -5.56 -15.67
CA THR A 769 30.67 -5.78 -15.91
C THR A 769 31.47 -5.90 -14.62
N ARG A 770 30.89 -5.50 -13.49
CA ARG A 770 31.53 -5.51 -12.16
C ARG A 770 31.18 -6.72 -11.32
N VAL A 771 30.28 -7.59 -11.74
CA VAL A 771 29.81 -8.72 -10.90
C VAL A 771 29.66 -9.98 -11.73
N ASN A 772 30.02 -11.12 -11.13
CA ASN A 772 29.70 -12.45 -11.65
C ASN A 772 28.31 -12.86 -11.14
N CYS A 773 27.29 -12.80 -12.00
CA CYS A 773 25.89 -13.11 -11.69
C CYS A 773 25.14 -13.64 -12.94
N ALA A 774 23.90 -14.11 -12.82
CA ALA A 774 23.17 -14.68 -13.95
C ALA A 774 23.08 -13.70 -15.13
N ASP A 775 22.84 -12.42 -14.87
CA ASP A 775 22.75 -11.36 -15.89
C ASP A 775 24.06 -11.16 -16.67
N SER A 776 25.22 -11.41 -16.05
CA SER A 776 26.52 -11.35 -16.75
C SER A 776 26.72 -12.54 -17.69
N TRP A 777 26.19 -13.71 -17.35
CA TRP A 777 26.26 -14.91 -18.20
C TRP A 777 25.24 -14.87 -19.35
N VAL A 778 24.03 -14.37 -19.07
CA VAL A 778 22.95 -14.28 -20.07
C VAL A 778 23.16 -13.11 -21.03
N GLY A 779 23.88 -12.07 -20.62
CA GLY A 779 24.17 -10.90 -21.47
C GLY A 779 23.02 -9.89 -21.57
N ARG A 780 21.94 -10.05 -20.80
CA ARG A 780 20.83 -9.09 -20.65
C ARG A 780 20.28 -9.08 -19.21
N PRO A 781 19.57 -8.02 -18.79
CA PRO A 781 18.90 -8.00 -17.48
C PRO A 781 17.90 -9.15 -17.30
N VAL A 782 17.94 -9.81 -16.14
CA VAL A 782 17.01 -10.88 -15.75
C VAL A 782 16.09 -10.38 -14.64
N VAL A 783 14.89 -9.93 -15.02
CA VAL A 783 14.03 -9.10 -14.15
C VAL A 783 12.89 -9.87 -13.46
N THR A 784 12.48 -11.04 -13.98
CA THR A 784 11.44 -11.90 -13.35
C THR A 784 11.98 -13.23 -12.86
N TYR A 785 11.22 -13.94 -12.02
CA TYR A 785 11.58 -15.31 -11.58
C TYR A 785 11.43 -16.30 -12.75
N GLN A 786 10.39 -16.16 -13.57
CA GLN A 786 10.20 -17.01 -14.76
C GLN A 786 11.32 -16.84 -15.78
N ALA A 787 11.75 -15.59 -16.05
CA ALA A 787 12.89 -15.33 -16.92
C ALA A 787 14.16 -15.98 -16.37
N TRP A 788 14.40 -15.82 -15.07
CA TRP A 788 15.51 -16.48 -14.39
C TRP A 788 15.43 -18.00 -14.51
N TYR A 789 14.28 -18.61 -14.21
CA TYR A 789 14.10 -20.06 -14.27
C TYR A 789 14.31 -20.63 -15.69
N ARG A 790 13.79 -19.94 -16.72
CA ARG A 790 13.99 -20.29 -18.13
C ARG A 790 15.47 -20.21 -18.52
N ASP A 791 16.13 -19.11 -18.15
CA ASP A 791 17.54 -18.89 -18.49
C ASP A 791 18.46 -19.82 -17.69
N PHE A 792 18.07 -20.17 -16.46
CA PHE A 792 18.75 -21.15 -15.59
C PHE A 792 18.76 -22.55 -16.22
N ALA A 793 17.68 -22.94 -16.88
CA ALA A 793 17.62 -24.16 -17.68
C ALA A 793 18.38 -24.07 -19.01
N GLY A 794 18.78 -22.86 -19.44
CA GLY A 794 19.45 -22.58 -20.70
C GLY A 794 20.98 -22.73 -20.66
N ASP A 795 21.60 -22.87 -21.84
CA ASP A 795 23.02 -23.18 -21.99
C ASP A 795 23.99 -22.11 -21.44
N ALA A 796 23.54 -20.85 -21.34
CA ALA A 796 24.36 -19.75 -20.81
C ALA A 796 24.60 -19.92 -19.30
N VAL A 797 23.52 -20.10 -18.52
CA VAL A 797 23.61 -20.26 -17.05
C VAL A 797 24.09 -21.67 -16.68
N ARG A 798 23.81 -22.69 -17.50
CA ARG A 798 24.41 -24.04 -17.30
C ARG A 798 25.93 -24.05 -17.37
N ARG A 799 26.57 -23.06 -18.00
CA ARG A 799 28.03 -22.86 -18.01
C ARG A 799 28.55 -21.96 -16.89
N ALA A 800 27.66 -21.30 -16.17
CA ALA A 800 28.02 -20.41 -15.07
C ALA A 800 28.66 -21.20 -13.91
N GLY A 801 29.59 -20.51 -13.24
CA GLY A 801 30.35 -21.01 -12.11
C GLY A 801 31.10 -19.89 -11.42
N VAL A 802 31.74 -20.23 -10.31
CA VAL A 802 32.67 -19.30 -9.65
C VAL A 802 33.86 -19.01 -10.55
N THR A 803 34.32 -17.76 -10.49
CA THR A 803 35.50 -17.25 -11.19
C THR A 803 36.64 -16.99 -10.20
N PRO A 804 37.91 -16.90 -10.65
CA PRO A 804 39.01 -16.44 -9.81
C PRO A 804 38.66 -15.18 -9.00
N VAL A 805 39.13 -15.14 -7.76
CA VAL A 805 38.98 -13.95 -6.92
C VAL A 805 39.70 -12.77 -7.55
N GLY A 806 39.09 -11.59 -7.50
CA GLY A 806 39.62 -10.36 -8.09
C GLY A 806 39.46 -10.25 -9.60
N GLU A 807 38.82 -11.21 -10.30
CA GLU A 807 38.58 -11.11 -11.76
C GLU A 807 37.69 -9.89 -12.11
N ARG A 808 36.90 -9.41 -11.14
CA ARG A 808 36.06 -8.22 -11.26
C ARG A 808 36.56 -7.14 -10.29
N PRO A 809 37.66 -6.42 -10.59
CA PRO A 809 38.26 -5.46 -9.67
C PRO A 809 37.34 -4.27 -9.35
N GLY A 810 36.34 -4.00 -10.20
CA GLY A 810 35.30 -3.01 -9.93
C GLY A 810 34.32 -3.42 -8.83
N ASN A 811 34.30 -4.69 -8.40
CA ASN A 811 33.53 -5.19 -7.26
C ASN A 811 34.22 -4.85 -5.92
N ARG A 812 34.48 -3.57 -5.70
CA ARG A 812 35.27 -3.08 -4.57
C ARG A 812 34.39 -2.28 -3.63
N SER A 813 34.42 -2.64 -2.35
CA SER A 813 33.71 -1.91 -1.30
C SER A 813 34.45 -0.62 -0.92
N PRO A 814 33.81 0.32 -0.20
CA PRO A 814 34.45 1.54 0.29
C PRO A 814 35.67 1.31 1.18
N PHE A 815 35.86 0.09 1.71
CA PHE A 815 37.00 -0.28 2.55
C PHE A 815 38.05 -1.11 1.80
N GLY A 816 37.90 -1.29 0.48
CA GLY A 816 38.82 -2.07 -0.35
C GLY A 816 38.61 -3.58 -0.33
N VAL A 817 37.47 -4.05 0.17
CA VAL A 817 37.12 -5.48 0.14
C VAL A 817 36.56 -5.83 -1.23
N LEU A 818 37.08 -6.89 -1.85
CA LEU A 818 36.74 -7.30 -3.22
C LEU A 818 35.77 -8.48 -3.25
N ASP A 819 35.01 -8.54 -4.35
CA ASP A 819 34.03 -9.59 -4.64
C ASP A 819 32.96 -9.75 -3.56
N MET A 820 32.47 -8.64 -2.99
CA MET A 820 31.44 -8.71 -1.96
C MET A 820 30.11 -9.21 -2.53
N VAL A 821 29.69 -8.79 -3.72
CA VAL A 821 28.41 -9.28 -4.30
C VAL A 821 28.65 -10.23 -5.48
N GLY A 822 27.81 -11.26 -5.61
CA GLY A 822 27.94 -12.28 -6.66
C GLY A 822 29.14 -13.20 -6.48
N ASN A 823 29.53 -13.88 -7.56
CA ASN A 823 30.50 -14.98 -7.57
C ASN A 823 30.06 -16.16 -6.70
N CYS A 824 30.17 -16.09 -5.38
CA CYS A 824 29.62 -17.07 -4.45
C CYS A 824 29.00 -16.40 -3.23
N TRP A 825 27.95 -17.03 -2.70
CA TRP A 825 27.46 -16.74 -1.36
C TRP A 825 28.55 -16.94 -0.32
N GLU A 826 28.57 -16.12 0.72
CA GLU A 826 29.58 -16.22 1.77
C GLU A 826 28.96 -16.57 3.13
N TRP A 827 29.49 -17.61 3.78
CA TRP A 827 29.15 -17.97 5.15
C TRP A 827 29.43 -16.85 6.15
N THR A 828 28.50 -16.63 7.07
CA THR A 828 28.65 -15.74 8.22
C THR A 828 28.47 -16.51 9.53
N SER A 829 28.92 -15.94 10.65
CA SER A 829 28.69 -16.50 11.99
C SER A 829 27.25 -16.29 12.50
N THR A 830 26.41 -15.55 11.77
CA THR A 830 25.05 -15.22 12.21
C THR A 830 24.07 -16.38 11.95
N SER A 831 23.50 -16.93 13.01
CA SER A 831 22.32 -17.80 12.96
C SER A 831 21.04 -17.01 13.31
N LEU A 832 19.91 -17.38 12.70
CA LEU A 832 18.60 -16.81 13.02
C LEU A 832 17.86 -17.74 14.01
N SER A 833 16.55 -17.97 13.83
CA SER A 833 15.74 -18.81 14.71
C SER A 833 16.07 -20.31 14.65
N ASP A 834 16.65 -20.79 13.55
CA ASP A 834 17.11 -22.17 13.39
C ASP A 834 18.63 -22.27 13.69
N PRO A 835 19.04 -22.92 14.80
CA PRO A 835 20.44 -23.10 15.14
C PRO A 835 21.20 -24.00 14.14
N GLY A 836 20.48 -24.83 13.37
CA GLY A 836 21.03 -25.67 12.30
C GLY A 836 21.33 -24.93 11.00
N ALA A 837 21.03 -23.63 10.91
CA ALA A 837 21.26 -22.81 9.75
C ALA A 837 22.06 -21.53 10.07
N ALA A 838 22.72 -21.00 9.06
CA ALA A 838 23.45 -19.74 9.14
C ALA A 838 23.09 -18.83 7.97
N VAL A 839 23.23 -17.53 8.19
CA VAL A 839 23.05 -16.51 7.16
C VAL A 839 24.22 -16.56 6.20
N ILE A 840 23.91 -16.52 4.92
CA ILE A 840 24.86 -16.32 3.82
C ILE A 840 24.60 -14.97 3.17
N CYS A 841 25.65 -14.30 2.71
CA CYS A 841 25.57 -12.94 2.14
C CYS A 841 26.09 -12.86 0.70
N GLY A 842 25.63 -11.84 -0.03
CA GLY A 842 26.21 -11.36 -1.30
C GLY A 842 25.63 -11.93 -2.59
N GLY A 843 25.02 -13.11 -2.57
CA GLY A 843 24.55 -13.77 -3.78
C GLY A 843 25.64 -14.48 -4.56
N SER A 844 25.27 -15.31 -5.54
CA SER A 844 26.18 -16.13 -6.34
C SER A 844 26.06 -15.89 -7.84
N TYR A 845 26.96 -16.51 -8.61
CA TYR A 845 27.02 -16.45 -10.08
C TYR A 845 25.72 -16.81 -10.80
N ASP A 846 24.82 -17.53 -10.14
CA ASP A 846 23.55 -18.00 -10.69
C ASP A 846 22.34 -17.19 -10.19
N ASN A 847 22.54 -16.17 -9.37
CA ASN A 847 21.47 -15.25 -8.97
C ASN A 847 21.35 -14.08 -9.95
N PRO A 848 20.14 -13.57 -10.22
CA PRO A 848 19.97 -12.39 -11.07
C PRO A 848 20.51 -11.12 -10.39
N MET A 849 20.84 -10.08 -11.17
CA MET A 849 21.42 -8.82 -10.67
C MET A 849 20.62 -8.23 -9.48
N ARG A 850 19.28 -8.28 -9.56
CA ARG A 850 18.38 -7.80 -8.49
C ARG A 850 18.53 -8.55 -7.16
N ALA A 851 19.13 -9.74 -7.18
CA ALA A 851 19.38 -10.59 -6.02
C ALA A 851 20.87 -10.63 -5.61
N VAL A 852 21.75 -9.84 -6.24
CA VAL A 852 23.16 -9.67 -5.86
C VAL A 852 23.45 -8.22 -5.43
N GLN A 853 22.80 -7.79 -4.35
CA GLN A 853 23.01 -6.49 -3.72
C GLN A 853 23.76 -6.66 -2.40
N ALA A 854 24.31 -5.57 -1.86
CA ALA A 854 25.01 -5.59 -0.57
C ALA A 854 24.10 -6.01 0.59
N SER A 855 22.77 -5.83 0.46
CA SER A 855 21.77 -6.29 1.42
C SER A 855 21.27 -7.73 1.17
N SER A 856 21.73 -8.40 0.10
CA SER A 856 21.30 -9.75 -0.25
C SER A 856 21.72 -10.75 0.83
N LYS A 857 20.73 -11.44 1.39
CA LYS A 857 20.92 -12.47 2.43
C LYS A 857 20.11 -13.71 2.09
N GLY A 858 20.71 -14.87 2.34
CA GLY A 858 20.04 -16.17 2.33
C GLY A 858 20.24 -16.88 3.66
N VAL A 859 19.54 -17.99 3.85
CA VAL A 859 19.75 -18.91 4.96
C VAL A 859 20.11 -20.27 4.38
N TYR A 860 21.20 -20.86 4.86
CA TYR A 860 21.65 -22.17 4.40
C TYR A 860 21.98 -23.08 5.58
N ARG A 861 21.70 -24.38 5.42
CA ARG A 861 21.91 -25.37 6.49
C ARG A 861 23.39 -25.56 6.75
N LYS A 862 23.82 -25.51 8.02
CA LYS A 862 25.23 -25.58 8.42
C LYS A 862 25.94 -26.86 7.94
N HIS A 863 25.20 -27.96 7.79
CA HIS A 863 25.73 -29.25 7.32
C HIS A 863 25.80 -29.38 5.78
N GLY A 864 25.21 -28.43 5.03
CA GLY A 864 25.22 -28.46 3.57
C GLY A 864 26.49 -27.83 2.99
N GLY A 865 26.96 -28.35 1.87
CA GLY A 865 27.93 -27.70 0.99
C GLY A 865 27.31 -27.43 -0.38
N SER A 866 27.58 -26.27 -0.98
CA SER A 866 27.09 -25.92 -2.32
C SER A 866 28.23 -25.39 -3.18
N ASN A 867 28.20 -25.65 -4.49
CA ASN A 867 29.16 -25.10 -5.45
C ASN A 867 29.02 -23.58 -5.65
N ALA A 868 27.97 -22.99 -5.09
CA ALA A 868 27.71 -21.55 -5.07
C ALA A 868 27.96 -20.89 -3.71
N VAL A 869 28.42 -21.65 -2.69
CA VAL A 869 28.64 -21.12 -1.32
C VAL A 869 30.11 -21.33 -0.92
N GLY A 870 30.78 -20.22 -0.63
CA GLY A 870 32.11 -20.13 -0.04
C GLY A 870 32.10 -19.27 1.23
N PHE A 871 33.20 -18.60 1.54
CA PHE A 871 33.34 -17.77 2.74
C PHE A 871 34.57 -16.85 2.69
N ARG A 872 34.60 -15.90 3.61
CA ARG A 872 35.79 -15.11 3.95
C ARG A 872 35.96 -15.01 5.46
N CYS A 873 37.16 -14.64 5.90
CA CYS A 873 37.48 -14.47 7.31
C CYS A 873 37.59 -12.99 7.69
N VAL A 874 37.42 -12.70 8.97
CA VAL A 874 37.69 -11.40 9.59
C VAL A 874 38.55 -11.58 10.84
N GLN A 875 39.29 -10.53 11.19
CA GLN A 875 40.08 -10.43 12.41
C GLN A 875 39.60 -9.24 13.24
N ASP A 876 39.35 -9.45 14.53
CA ASP A 876 39.06 -8.37 15.47
C ASP A 876 40.31 -7.51 15.69
N ILE A 877 40.13 -6.18 15.74
CA ILE A 877 41.21 -5.23 16.03
C ILE A 877 41.00 -4.65 17.43
N ASP A 878 41.98 -4.82 18.30
CA ASP A 878 41.97 -4.22 19.64
C ASP A 878 42.12 -2.69 19.52
N SER A 879 41.26 -1.95 20.23
CA SER A 879 41.21 -0.48 20.17
C SER A 879 42.37 0.23 20.86
N ASP A 880 43.30 -0.51 21.49
CA ASP A 880 44.30 0.05 22.44
C ASP A 880 45.75 0.12 21.91
N SER A 881 46.04 -0.20 20.66
CA SER A 881 47.43 -0.17 20.14
C SER A 881 47.91 1.21 19.64
N GLY A 882 47.34 2.30 20.16
CA GLY A 882 47.51 3.66 19.63
C GLY A 882 48.02 4.72 20.61
N THR A 883 48.76 4.37 21.67
CA THR A 883 49.64 5.29 22.41
C THR A 883 50.53 4.46 23.35
N SER A 884 51.70 4.04 22.89
CA SER A 884 52.76 3.58 23.79
C SER A 884 54.02 4.41 23.52
N GLY A 885 54.35 5.21 24.53
CA GLY A 885 55.55 5.99 24.80
C GLY A 885 56.62 6.11 23.71
N GLU A 886 56.74 7.30 23.13
CA GLU A 886 58.06 7.91 23.01
C GLU A 886 58.41 8.47 24.40
N GLU A 887 59.12 7.67 25.17
CA GLU A 887 59.87 8.14 26.34
C GLU A 887 60.96 9.10 25.86
N GLU A 888 60.74 10.37 26.15
CA GLU A 888 61.78 11.40 26.16
C GLU A 888 62.77 11.08 27.30
N THR A 889 63.94 10.52 26.97
CA THR A 889 65.08 10.47 27.88
C THR A 889 66.21 11.38 27.40
N ALA A 890 66.30 12.54 28.07
CA ALA A 890 67.48 13.31 28.45
C ALA A 890 68.61 13.58 27.42
N VAL A 891 68.81 14.85 27.04
CA VAL A 891 69.76 15.84 27.63
C VAL A 891 69.44 17.22 27.06
#